data_AF-A0A2G8KGZ1-F1
#
_entry.id   AF-A0A2G8KGZ1-F1
#
_cell.length_a   1.000
_cell.length_b   1.000
_cell.length_c   1.000
_cell.angle_alpha   90.00
_cell.angle_beta   90.00
_cell.angle_gamma   90.00
#
_symmetry.space_group_name_H-M   'P 1'
#
loop_
_entity.id
_entity.type
_entity.pdbx_description
1 polymer ?
#
loop_
_entity_poly.entity_id
_entity_poly.type
_entity_poly.pdbx_seq_one_letter_code
_entity_poly.pdbx_strand_id
1 'polypeptide(L)'
;MATLTAEQTMSPFFGGATFEILGIRADLNLSSFYCPDEEYHLCVTLGKNPNSVPAFTLENGVSDPTQCQTSVLTFQCESRYTFNFTGVVVETTDVVIDGSQFVREREFGENVAFDLVVTSSPDGSAAQGDLLWSITTYVSLTNDGSVSLHKKYLLSFLGERYGATTATLSAEQVGLDIAPGATVTFGNIVTTMNLQSFSACPVAPAVLYFCAVLEKDSNPSRPFRLGGQLLGCVPIDCRGVVIISRIGTSDPNSILKEGFGNSDILIDIEYFADINGASVEGTDLWEIVVYANGDPEGRGEHLGETLGDLPINGENFPLRAERTVFAPVSATLSLTNSVSTEHVKKSSMCVVCYGEILLARFHSPWKPNQHSQTLLVQDLSAVVSVPANSNPLFRLDGFSNEPERLIGCQPTSCIGVRVVGGTITVPTSTSLIEGLQNHMLERVDVIFNTDSSGAGAAASGEDLWTIQVFLASDLRGGNPYSVTQATVPGSAASQTLIAGQSLNFASTSAIIDTRTLSCSSDPYICATLGAHPSRVFSLNGYIPETNTFDDDLLTVCTRINCDGVVIEQNVITIIEPAGSIFAREDNNFCLDVILSFAADGGSVVGTDLFEFEAYMSQNADGVLPVTDSVTAISLRADQTAIDAINGQSATFDTLKANLSLGLFNCPSGVGYVCVRVREVLTATQVILYQVKWSAVRR
;
A
#
# COMPACT_ATOMS: atom_id res chain seq x y z
N MET A 1 -27.11 86.52 12.85
CA MET A 1 -28.35 87.32 12.80
C MET A 1 -29.06 86.99 11.50
N ALA A 2 -30.36 86.77 11.52
CA ALA A 2 -31.13 86.55 10.30
C ALA A 2 -31.21 87.85 9.49
N THR A 3 -31.08 87.77 8.17
CA THR A 3 -31.19 88.93 7.28
C THR A 3 -32.61 88.97 6.72
N LEU A 4 -33.34 90.05 7.02
CA LEU A 4 -34.66 90.31 6.45
C LEU A 4 -34.54 91.22 5.22
N THR A 5 -35.33 90.94 4.19
CA THR A 5 -35.47 91.81 3.01
C THR A 5 -36.20 93.11 3.37
N ALA A 6 -36.06 94.13 2.53
CA ALA A 6 -36.76 95.41 2.72
C ALA A 6 -38.29 95.27 2.74
N GLU A 7 -38.83 94.31 1.98
CA GLU A 7 -40.26 94.02 1.98
C GLU A 7 -40.71 93.37 3.29
N GLN A 8 -39.95 92.40 3.81
CA GLN A 8 -40.21 91.75 5.09
C GLN A 8 -40.10 92.70 6.29
N THR A 9 -39.21 93.70 6.25
CA THR A 9 -39.09 94.71 7.32
C THR A 9 -40.18 95.78 7.29
N MET A 10 -40.89 95.92 6.18
CA MET A 10 -41.99 96.88 5.98
C MET A 10 -43.38 96.24 6.11
N SER A 11 -43.48 94.93 6.35
CA SER A 11 -44.75 94.23 6.46
C SER A 11 -45.63 94.79 7.58
N PRO A 12 -46.85 95.29 7.29
CA PRO A 12 -47.73 95.88 8.29
C PRO A 12 -48.32 94.81 9.22
N PHE A 13 -48.43 95.15 10.50
CA PHE A 13 -49.06 94.32 11.53
C PHE A 13 -50.44 94.87 11.91
N PHE A 14 -51.48 94.04 11.84
CA PHE A 14 -52.85 94.43 12.19
C PHE A 14 -53.34 93.63 13.41
N GLY A 15 -53.90 94.32 14.40
CA GLY A 15 -54.43 93.68 15.61
C GLY A 15 -55.54 92.68 15.29
N GLY A 16 -55.39 91.44 15.78
CA GLY A 16 -56.35 90.35 15.56
C GLY A 16 -56.11 89.51 14.30
N ALA A 17 -55.10 89.83 13.48
CA ALA A 17 -54.69 89.02 12.33
C ALA A 17 -53.42 88.20 12.63
N THR A 18 -53.32 87.01 12.03
CA THR A 18 -52.07 86.24 12.02
C THR A 18 -51.05 86.94 11.12
N PHE A 19 -49.82 87.05 11.60
CA PHE A 19 -48.70 87.65 10.88
C PHE A 19 -47.65 86.60 10.57
N GLU A 20 -47.28 86.45 9.31
CA GLU A 20 -46.29 85.49 8.83
C GLU A 20 -45.15 86.20 8.10
N ILE A 21 -43.92 85.90 8.48
CA ILE A 21 -42.71 86.28 7.72
C ILE A 21 -42.17 85.01 7.07
N LEU A 22 -42.34 84.89 5.76
CA LEU A 22 -41.88 83.73 4.99
C LEU A 22 -40.49 83.96 4.42
N GLY A 23 -39.67 82.90 4.33
CA GLY A 23 -38.39 82.94 3.63
C GLY A 23 -37.25 83.65 4.36
N ILE A 24 -37.23 83.61 5.71
CA ILE A 24 -36.13 84.15 6.52
C ILE A 24 -34.85 83.34 6.25
N ARG A 25 -33.73 84.02 5.99
CA ARG A 25 -32.41 83.39 5.84
C ARG A 25 -31.49 83.79 6.99
N ALA A 26 -30.78 82.83 7.56
CA ALA A 26 -29.79 83.05 8.60
C ALA A 26 -28.57 82.16 8.35
N ASP A 27 -27.38 82.76 8.44
CA ASP A 27 -26.12 82.03 8.46
C ASP A 27 -25.75 81.76 9.92
N LEU A 28 -25.61 80.49 10.28
CA LEU A 28 -25.20 80.04 11.61
C LEU A 28 -23.77 79.51 11.52
N ASN A 29 -22.88 80.01 12.39
CA ASN A 29 -21.58 79.39 12.55
C ASN A 29 -21.71 78.19 13.50
N LEU A 30 -21.55 76.98 12.97
CA LEU A 30 -21.66 75.72 13.71
C LEU A 30 -20.29 75.04 13.91
N SER A 31 -19.17 75.76 13.74
CA SER A 31 -17.82 75.17 13.81
C SER A 31 -17.45 74.56 15.17
N SER A 32 -18.18 74.90 16.23
CA SER A 32 -18.03 74.34 17.59
C SER A 32 -19.22 73.48 18.01
N PHE A 33 -20.15 73.20 17.09
CA PHE A 33 -21.33 72.40 17.34
C PHE A 33 -21.03 70.94 16.99
N TYR A 34 -21.27 70.05 17.94
CA TYR A 34 -21.15 68.61 17.80
C TYR A 34 -22.55 68.04 18.00
N CYS A 35 -22.96 67.06 17.22
CA CYS A 35 -24.24 66.37 17.41
C CYS A 35 -24.06 65.18 18.38
N PRO A 36 -24.36 65.31 19.68
CA PRO A 36 -24.67 64.16 20.53
C PRO A 36 -26.08 63.63 20.23
N ASP A 37 -26.43 62.50 20.84
CA ASP A 37 -27.72 61.82 20.70
C ASP A 37 -28.89 62.53 21.41
N GLU A 38 -28.81 63.85 21.61
CA GLU A 38 -29.83 64.68 22.29
C GLU A 38 -30.62 65.58 21.32
N GLU A 39 -31.82 66.00 21.72
CA GLU A 39 -32.67 66.95 20.98
C GLU A 39 -32.09 68.36 20.99
N TYR A 40 -32.17 69.07 19.87
CA TYR A 40 -31.78 70.48 19.78
C TYR A 40 -32.92 71.33 19.22
N HIS A 41 -32.97 72.59 19.63
CA HIS A 41 -34.00 73.54 19.23
C HIS A 41 -33.37 74.72 18.48
N LEU A 42 -33.88 75.05 17.29
CA LEU A 42 -33.60 76.34 16.64
C LEU A 42 -34.63 77.33 17.16
N CYS A 43 -34.15 78.31 17.91
CA CYS A 43 -34.98 79.38 18.44
C CYS A 43 -34.90 80.61 17.53
N VAL A 44 -36.07 81.15 17.14
CA VAL A 44 -36.17 82.43 16.44
C VAL A 44 -36.85 83.43 17.38
N THR A 45 -36.21 84.56 17.61
CA THR A 45 -36.76 85.67 18.40
C THR A 45 -37.17 86.82 17.49
N LEU A 46 -38.37 87.37 17.72
CA LEU A 46 -38.84 88.56 17.03
C LEU A 46 -38.50 89.81 17.85
N GLY A 47 -37.61 90.64 17.31
CA GLY A 47 -37.24 91.92 17.90
C GLY A 47 -37.87 93.11 17.17
N LYS A 48 -38.12 94.21 17.88
CA LYS A 48 -38.52 95.49 17.27
C LYS A 48 -37.29 96.19 16.68
N ASN A 49 -37.42 96.74 15.46
CA ASN A 49 -36.43 97.69 14.93
C ASN A 49 -36.50 99.02 15.72
N PRO A 50 -35.38 99.51 16.29
CA PRO A 50 -35.35 100.77 17.05
C PRO A 50 -35.94 101.98 16.33
N ASN A 51 -35.89 101.98 14.99
CA ASN A 51 -36.30 103.10 14.12
C ASN A 51 -37.73 102.97 13.58
N SER A 52 -38.58 102.11 14.15
CA SER A 52 -39.95 101.89 13.66
C SER A 52 -40.84 103.13 13.79
N VAL A 53 -41.63 103.46 12.75
CA VAL A 53 -42.58 104.58 12.71
C VAL A 53 -43.98 104.08 12.30
N PRO A 54 -45.05 104.28 13.11
CA PRO A 54 -45.03 104.84 14.46
C PRO A 54 -44.27 103.93 15.44
N ALA A 55 -43.74 104.51 16.50
CA ALA A 55 -43.11 103.72 17.55
C ALA A 55 -44.17 102.85 18.27
N PHE A 56 -43.91 101.56 18.40
CA PHE A 56 -44.75 100.62 19.15
C PHE A 56 -43.94 99.86 20.21
N THR A 57 -44.61 99.18 21.14
CA THR A 57 -43.99 98.25 22.10
C THR A 57 -44.45 96.83 21.81
N LEU A 58 -43.56 95.86 22.01
CA LEU A 58 -43.92 94.44 21.97
C LEU A 58 -44.10 93.97 23.41
N GLU A 59 -45.34 93.73 23.84
CA GLU A 59 -45.65 93.40 25.24
C GLU A 59 -45.25 91.96 25.65
N ASN A 60 -44.74 91.16 24.70
CA ASN A 60 -44.08 89.86 24.92
C ASN A 60 -42.86 89.68 23.99
N GLY A 61 -42.29 90.77 23.47
CA GLY A 61 -41.07 90.72 22.65
C GLY A 61 -39.84 90.76 23.56
N VAL A 62 -38.89 89.84 23.36
CA VAL A 62 -37.77 89.72 24.29
C VAL A 62 -36.78 90.87 24.09
N SER A 63 -36.51 91.63 25.16
CA SER A 63 -35.45 92.66 25.20
C SER A 63 -34.06 92.08 25.50
N ASP A 64 -34.00 90.78 25.79
CA ASP A 64 -32.79 90.01 26.11
C ASP A 64 -32.72 88.76 25.21
N PRO A 65 -31.73 88.61 24.32
CA PRO A 65 -31.63 87.43 23.45
C PRO A 65 -31.41 86.09 24.20
N THR A 66 -31.24 86.09 25.54
CA THR A 66 -31.02 84.87 26.34
C THR A 66 -32.29 84.26 26.95
N GLN A 67 -33.46 84.93 26.87
CA GLN A 67 -34.72 84.36 27.37
C GLN A 67 -35.65 83.96 26.22
N CYS A 68 -35.62 82.67 25.85
CA CYS A 68 -36.49 82.12 24.81
C CYS A 68 -37.95 82.07 25.26
N GLN A 69 -38.85 82.84 24.63
CA GLN A 69 -40.27 82.49 24.58
C GLN A 69 -40.87 82.65 23.17
N THR A 70 -41.48 81.54 22.73
CA THR A 70 -42.58 81.39 21.76
C THR A 70 -42.29 81.57 20.26
N SER A 71 -41.43 80.70 19.74
CA SER A 71 -41.77 79.70 18.69
C SER A 71 -40.61 78.70 18.65
N VAL A 72 -40.73 77.62 19.39
CA VAL A 72 -39.71 76.57 19.47
C VAL A 72 -40.00 75.58 18.35
N LEU A 73 -39.11 75.50 17.35
CA LEU A 73 -39.06 74.30 16.53
C LEU A 73 -38.20 73.29 17.28
N THR A 74 -38.85 72.26 17.83
CA THR A 74 -38.18 71.12 18.43
C THR A 74 -37.71 70.20 17.34
N PHE A 75 -36.39 69.99 17.26
CA PHE A 75 -35.82 69.01 16.36
C PHE A 75 -35.33 67.84 17.19
N GLN A 76 -35.95 66.70 16.96
CA GLN A 76 -35.22 65.46 17.09
C GLN A 76 -34.31 65.35 15.87
N CYS A 77 -33.06 64.93 16.04
CA CYS A 77 -32.21 64.48 14.93
C CYS A 77 -32.83 63.28 14.17
N GLU A 78 -34.00 62.82 14.60
CA GLU A 78 -34.82 61.81 13.97
C GLU A 78 -36.16 62.42 13.49
N SER A 79 -36.21 62.72 12.20
CA SER A 79 -37.43 62.84 11.38
C SER A 79 -38.28 64.12 11.49
N ARG A 80 -38.14 64.99 10.47
CA ARG A 80 -39.20 65.44 9.52
C ARG A 80 -38.83 66.68 8.70
N TYR A 81 -37.66 67.27 8.94
CA TYR A 81 -36.95 68.13 7.98
C TYR A 81 -35.51 67.60 7.83
N THR A 82 -35.10 67.23 6.63
CA THR A 82 -33.79 66.64 6.33
C THR A 82 -32.70 67.71 6.31
N PHE A 83 -32.04 67.92 7.45
CA PHE A 83 -30.62 68.24 7.44
C PHE A 83 -29.87 66.93 7.67
N ASN A 84 -29.19 66.42 6.65
CA ASN A 84 -28.34 65.24 6.78
C ASN A 84 -27.10 65.63 7.59
N PHE A 85 -27.14 65.47 8.91
CA PHE A 85 -25.93 65.53 9.71
C PHE A 85 -25.18 64.22 9.50
N THR A 86 -24.19 64.25 8.61
CA THR A 86 -23.29 63.12 8.39
C THR A 86 -22.24 63.11 9.50
N GLY A 87 -22.19 62.04 10.30
CA GLY A 87 -21.10 61.80 11.24
C GLY A 87 -19.80 61.42 10.54
N VAL A 88 -18.86 60.84 11.27
CA VAL A 88 -17.74 60.14 10.64
C VAL A 88 -18.31 58.89 9.97
N VAL A 89 -18.22 58.83 8.64
CA VAL A 89 -18.66 57.68 7.85
C VAL A 89 -17.43 57.01 7.29
N VAL A 90 -17.26 55.73 7.60
CA VAL A 90 -16.17 54.89 7.07
C VAL A 90 -16.64 54.21 5.80
N GLU A 91 -15.91 54.40 4.71
CA GLU A 91 -16.16 53.74 3.42
C GLU A 91 -15.54 52.35 3.39
N THR A 92 -14.29 52.20 3.84
CA THR A 92 -13.60 50.91 3.93
C THR A 92 -12.83 50.78 5.23
N THR A 93 -12.80 49.55 5.74
CA THR A 93 -11.93 49.12 6.85
C THR A 93 -11.18 47.89 6.38
N ASP A 94 -9.87 48.02 6.22
CA ASP A 94 -8.99 46.98 5.71
C ASP A 94 -8.01 46.55 6.80
N VAL A 95 -7.92 45.23 7.03
CA VAL A 95 -6.97 44.66 7.99
C VAL A 95 -5.77 44.10 7.24
N VAL A 96 -4.57 44.49 7.66
CA VAL A 96 -3.31 44.04 7.08
C VAL A 96 -2.51 43.32 8.16
N ILE A 97 -2.20 42.04 7.96
CA ILE A 97 -1.31 41.28 8.83
C ILE A 97 0.04 41.16 8.11
N ASP A 98 1.12 41.53 8.79
CA ASP A 98 2.46 41.50 8.20
C ASP A 98 3.15 40.15 8.48
N GLY A 99 3.57 39.45 7.42
CA GLY A 99 4.28 38.17 7.49
C GLY A 99 3.42 36.91 7.59
N SER A 100 4.06 35.77 7.90
CA SER A 100 3.44 34.44 8.04
C SER A 100 2.94 34.21 9.48
N GLN A 101 2.00 35.04 9.94
CA GLN A 101 1.38 34.85 11.25
C GLN A 101 0.35 33.72 11.22
N PHE A 102 0.27 33.00 12.32
CA PHE A 102 -0.70 31.93 12.52
C PHE A 102 -1.22 31.97 13.94
N VAL A 103 -2.40 31.39 14.14
CA VAL A 103 -2.95 31.13 15.46
C VAL A 103 -3.03 29.63 15.69
N ARG A 104 -2.85 29.20 16.94
CA ARG A 104 -3.06 27.81 17.35
C ARG A 104 -4.47 27.63 17.89
N GLU A 105 -5.16 26.58 17.46
CA GLU A 105 -6.43 26.21 18.07
C GLU A 105 -6.25 25.87 19.55
N ARG A 106 -7.29 26.11 20.36
CA ARG A 106 -7.34 25.77 21.80
C ARG A 106 -6.26 26.41 22.68
N GLU A 107 -5.46 27.31 22.14
CA GLU A 107 -4.36 27.94 22.86
C GLU A 107 -4.80 29.25 23.52
N PHE A 108 -4.15 29.58 24.65
CA PHE A 108 -4.34 30.87 25.32
C PHE A 108 -3.19 31.81 24.98
N GLY A 109 -3.50 33.08 24.73
CA GLY A 109 -2.47 34.11 24.63
C GLY A 109 -1.85 34.24 23.23
N GLU A 110 -2.61 33.90 22.19
CA GLU A 110 -2.16 33.99 20.81
C GLU A 110 -2.03 35.46 20.40
N ASN A 111 -0.81 35.88 20.07
CA ASN A 111 -0.52 37.26 19.69
C ASN A 111 -0.62 37.43 18.18
N VAL A 112 -1.50 38.33 17.72
CA VAL A 112 -1.60 38.73 16.31
C VAL A 112 -1.25 40.20 16.19
N ALA A 113 -0.28 40.50 15.32
CA ALA A 113 0.10 41.87 15.00
C ALA A 113 -0.49 42.27 13.64
N PHE A 114 -1.15 43.42 13.60
CA PHE A 114 -1.85 43.90 12.41
C PHE A 114 -1.89 45.43 12.33
N ASP A 115 -2.13 45.92 11.12
CA ASP A 115 -2.49 47.30 10.84
C ASP A 115 -3.98 47.36 10.48
N LEU A 116 -4.66 48.42 10.93
CA LEU A 116 -6.02 48.74 10.50
C LEU A 116 -5.99 49.98 9.63
N VAL A 117 -6.37 49.85 8.36
CA VAL A 117 -6.44 50.95 7.41
C VAL A 117 -7.91 51.35 7.24
N VAL A 118 -8.23 52.61 7.52
CA VAL A 118 -9.60 53.11 7.55
C VAL A 118 -9.69 54.28 6.57
N THR A 119 -10.60 54.19 5.60
CA THR A 119 -10.89 55.28 4.66
C THR A 119 -12.23 55.89 4.98
N SER A 120 -12.25 57.19 5.31
CA SER A 120 -13.47 57.93 5.60
C SER A 120 -14.09 58.51 4.32
N SER A 121 -15.41 58.72 4.34
CA SER A 121 -16.12 59.30 3.21
C SER A 121 -15.85 60.80 3.08
N PRO A 122 -15.63 61.33 1.86
CA PRO A 122 -15.52 62.77 1.61
C PRO A 122 -16.77 63.56 2.03
N ASP A 123 -17.94 62.92 2.03
CA ASP A 123 -19.22 63.51 2.42
C ASP A 123 -19.49 63.43 3.94
N GLY A 124 -18.55 62.85 4.71
CA GLY A 124 -18.59 62.70 6.16
C GLY A 124 -18.09 63.91 6.95
N SER A 125 -18.14 63.81 8.28
CA SER A 125 -17.53 64.78 9.21
C SER A 125 -16.17 64.29 9.72
N ALA A 126 -15.36 65.22 10.24
CA ALA A 126 -14.10 64.89 10.93
C ALA A 126 -14.36 64.34 12.35
N ALA A 127 -13.49 63.44 12.81
CA ALA A 127 -13.27 63.16 14.23
C ALA A 127 -11.94 63.77 14.67
N GLN A 128 -11.96 64.59 15.72
CA GLN A 128 -10.77 65.24 16.27
C GLN A 128 -10.78 65.22 17.79
N GLY A 129 -9.65 64.86 18.40
CA GLY A 129 -9.45 64.86 19.85
C GLY A 129 -8.80 63.60 20.40
N ASP A 130 -8.80 63.47 21.72
CA ASP A 130 -8.27 62.30 22.44
C ASP A 130 -9.36 61.27 22.74
N LEU A 131 -8.94 60.01 22.97
CA LEU A 131 -9.83 58.91 23.37
C LEU A 131 -10.94 58.64 22.34
N LEU A 132 -10.63 58.68 21.04
CA LEU A 132 -11.64 58.55 19.99
C LEU A 132 -11.99 57.09 19.69
N TRP A 133 -11.01 56.19 19.71
CA TRP A 133 -11.11 54.87 19.09
C TRP A 133 -10.91 53.72 20.06
N SER A 134 -11.71 52.68 19.87
CA SER A 134 -11.53 51.34 20.42
C SER A 134 -11.53 50.33 19.26
N ILE A 135 -10.69 49.30 19.30
CA ILE A 135 -10.66 48.27 18.26
C ILE A 135 -10.89 46.91 18.92
N THR A 136 -11.95 46.23 18.50
CA THR A 136 -12.27 44.87 18.95
C THR A 136 -11.88 43.85 17.89
N THR A 137 -11.09 42.86 18.27
CA THR A 137 -10.56 41.80 17.40
C THR A 137 -11.11 40.43 17.76
N TYR A 138 -11.31 39.56 16.79
CA TYR A 138 -11.74 38.16 16.98
C TYR A 138 -11.45 37.34 15.72
N VAL A 139 -11.53 36.00 15.82
CA VAL A 139 -11.47 35.11 14.64
C VAL A 139 -12.86 34.62 14.25
N SER A 140 -13.07 34.46 12.94
CA SER A 140 -14.33 34.02 12.34
C SER A 140 -14.10 32.96 11.26
N LEU A 141 -15.08 32.08 11.07
CA LEU A 141 -15.12 31.12 9.94
C LEU A 141 -15.72 31.72 8.67
N THR A 142 -16.10 32.99 8.70
CA THR A 142 -16.73 33.73 7.60
C THR A 142 -15.90 34.96 7.27
N ASN A 143 -15.84 35.31 5.98
CA ASN A 143 -15.07 36.45 5.48
C ASN A 143 -15.74 37.80 5.78
N ASP A 144 -17.03 37.82 6.12
CA ASP A 144 -17.78 39.00 6.53
C ASP A 144 -17.79 39.17 8.06
N GLY A 145 -17.00 38.37 8.78
CA GLY A 145 -16.93 38.36 10.24
C GLY A 145 -18.26 38.09 10.92
N SER A 146 -19.26 37.60 10.16
CA SER A 146 -20.58 37.28 10.66
C SER A 146 -20.57 35.97 11.42
N VAL A 147 -21.51 35.85 12.34
CA VAL A 147 -21.71 34.63 13.10
C VAL A 147 -22.26 33.54 12.17
N SER A 148 -21.49 32.48 11.93
CA SER A 148 -21.98 31.32 11.16
C SER A 148 -23.03 30.56 11.97
N LEU A 149 -24.30 30.65 11.57
CA LEU A 149 -25.38 29.80 12.09
C LEU A 149 -25.24 28.40 11.50
N HIS A 150 -24.39 27.54 12.08
CA HIS A 150 -24.41 26.12 11.74
C HIS A 150 -25.69 25.48 12.29
N LYS A 151 -26.66 25.32 11.39
CA LYS A 151 -27.99 24.77 11.66
C LYS A 151 -27.91 23.24 11.79
N LYS A 152 -27.65 22.68 12.99
CA LYS A 152 -28.07 21.28 13.27
C LYS A 152 -28.38 20.86 14.71
N TYR A 153 -28.07 21.62 15.77
CA TYR A 153 -28.57 21.26 17.10
C TYR A 153 -28.95 22.51 17.90
N LEU A 154 -30.26 22.68 18.11
CA LEU A 154 -30.86 23.69 18.99
C LEU A 154 -30.50 23.39 20.44
N LEU A 155 -29.72 24.27 21.09
CA LEU A 155 -29.93 24.78 22.45
C LEU A 155 -29.04 26.03 22.65
N SER A 156 -29.65 27.22 22.51
CA SER A 156 -29.22 28.54 23.01
C SER A 156 -27.72 28.81 23.22
N PHE A 157 -26.96 29.03 22.14
CA PHE A 157 -25.79 29.92 22.18
C PHE A 157 -25.81 30.80 20.93
N LEU A 158 -25.87 32.11 21.14
CA LEU A 158 -25.61 33.12 20.12
C LEU A 158 -24.21 32.82 19.57
N GLY A 159 -24.07 32.58 18.26
CA GLY A 159 -22.81 32.07 17.74
C GLY A 159 -21.63 33.02 18.00
N GLU A 160 -20.48 32.40 18.24
CA GLU A 160 -19.44 33.01 19.05
C GLU A 160 -18.37 33.69 18.19
N ARG A 161 -18.01 34.92 18.57
CA ARG A 161 -16.76 35.55 18.17
C ARG A 161 -15.65 34.89 18.99
N TYR A 162 -14.85 34.03 18.37
CA TYR A 162 -13.80 33.30 19.09
C TYR A 162 -12.64 34.24 19.43
N GLY A 163 -12.18 34.18 20.68
CA GLY A 163 -11.08 35.02 21.16
C GLY A 163 -11.35 36.51 21.10
N ALA A 164 -12.62 36.92 21.16
CA ALA A 164 -12.98 38.34 21.13
C ALA A 164 -12.30 39.12 22.25
N THR A 165 -11.53 40.12 21.86
CA THR A 165 -10.75 40.94 22.79
C THR A 165 -10.56 42.34 22.23
N THR A 166 -10.47 43.33 23.11
CA THR A 166 -10.16 44.71 22.72
C THR A 166 -8.65 44.85 22.59
N ALA A 167 -8.20 45.29 21.41
CA ALA A 167 -6.78 45.50 21.15
C ALA A 167 -6.24 46.64 22.01
N THR A 168 -4.97 46.53 22.40
CA THR A 168 -4.30 47.59 23.18
C THR A 168 -3.74 48.63 22.22
N LEU A 169 -4.28 49.84 22.28
CA LEU A 169 -3.87 50.97 21.44
C LEU A 169 -2.95 51.92 22.21
N SER A 170 -1.97 52.50 21.52
CA SER A 170 -1.09 53.55 22.05
C SER A 170 -1.87 54.88 22.19
N ALA A 171 -1.33 55.82 22.97
CA ALA A 171 -1.94 57.14 23.13
C ALA A 171 -2.09 57.89 21.79
N GLU A 172 -1.13 57.71 20.87
CA GLU A 172 -1.18 58.30 19.52
C GLU A 172 -2.27 57.67 18.66
N GLN A 173 -2.47 56.35 18.75
CA GLN A 173 -3.50 55.63 18.00
C GLN A 173 -4.90 55.97 18.51
N VAL A 174 -5.09 56.04 19.82
CA VAL A 174 -6.39 56.33 20.45
C VAL A 174 -6.87 57.76 20.18
N GLY A 175 -5.96 58.72 20.01
CA GLY A 175 -6.25 60.12 19.66
C GLY A 175 -6.09 60.46 18.18
N LEU A 176 -6.09 59.46 17.29
CA LEU A 176 -5.82 59.69 15.86
C LEU A 176 -6.97 60.46 15.19
N ASP A 177 -6.70 61.67 14.71
CA ASP A 177 -7.72 62.45 13.99
C ASP A 177 -8.06 61.81 12.63
N ILE A 178 -9.35 61.75 12.28
CA ILE A 178 -9.82 61.33 10.95
C ILE A 178 -10.53 62.52 10.29
N ALA A 179 -9.95 63.03 9.20
CA ALA A 179 -10.59 64.04 8.35
C ALA A 179 -11.53 63.39 7.31
N PRO A 180 -12.54 64.10 6.77
CA PRO A 180 -13.38 63.60 5.69
C PRO A 180 -12.57 63.27 4.43
N GLY A 181 -12.84 62.12 3.80
CA GLY A 181 -12.15 61.65 2.60
C GLY A 181 -10.70 61.21 2.83
N ALA A 182 -10.28 61.08 4.10
CA ALA A 182 -8.91 60.71 4.45
C ALA A 182 -8.80 59.20 4.68
N THR A 183 -7.64 58.65 4.33
CA THR A 183 -7.22 57.32 4.75
C THR A 183 -6.26 57.45 5.93
N VAL A 184 -6.56 56.77 7.03
CA VAL A 184 -5.70 56.69 8.21
C VAL A 184 -5.29 55.24 8.49
N THR A 185 -4.13 55.05 9.10
CA THR A 185 -3.63 53.72 9.47
C THR A 185 -3.35 53.67 10.95
N PHE A 186 -3.97 52.72 11.65
CA PHE A 186 -3.58 52.31 12.99
C PHE A 186 -2.54 51.19 12.86
N GLY A 187 -1.26 51.56 12.86
CA GLY A 187 -0.17 50.63 12.58
C GLY A 187 0.41 49.93 13.82
N ASN A 188 0.92 48.71 13.67
CA ASN A 188 1.56 47.88 14.70
C ASN A 188 0.68 47.61 15.92
N ILE A 189 -0.62 47.36 15.71
CA ILE A 189 -1.50 46.92 16.79
C ILE A 189 -1.16 45.47 17.11
N VAL A 190 -1.02 45.15 18.39
CA VAL A 190 -0.90 43.76 18.87
C VAL A 190 -2.11 43.42 19.71
N THR A 191 -2.73 42.29 19.40
CA THR A 191 -3.83 41.74 20.19
C THR A 191 -3.48 40.36 20.71
N THR A 192 -3.94 40.04 21.91
CA THR A 192 -3.72 38.75 22.56
C THR A 192 -5.07 38.04 22.71
N MET A 193 -5.28 36.99 21.92
CA MET A 193 -6.56 36.27 21.85
C MET A 193 -6.56 35.02 22.73
N ASN A 194 -7.73 34.69 23.27
CA ASN A 194 -7.97 33.42 23.94
C ASN A 194 -8.78 32.48 23.02
N LEU A 195 -8.12 31.48 22.45
CA LEU A 195 -8.74 30.52 21.54
C LEU A 195 -9.06 29.19 22.23
N GLN A 196 -9.06 29.11 23.56
CA GLN A 196 -9.38 27.88 24.30
C GLN A 196 -10.77 27.32 24.01
N SER A 197 -11.74 28.18 23.67
CA SER A 197 -13.09 27.78 23.27
C SER A 197 -13.23 27.51 21.77
N PHE A 198 -12.20 27.79 20.97
CA PHE A 198 -12.19 27.50 19.55
C PHE A 198 -11.89 26.01 19.34
N SER A 199 -12.87 25.28 18.84
CA SER A 199 -12.85 23.81 18.83
C SER A 199 -11.74 23.24 17.96
N ALA A 200 -11.67 23.65 16.69
CA ALA A 200 -10.65 23.16 15.75
C ALA A 200 -10.53 24.11 14.55
N CYS A 201 -9.32 24.21 14.01
CA CYS A 201 -9.00 24.87 12.77
C CYS A 201 -9.81 24.26 11.61
N PRO A 202 -10.28 25.08 10.66
CA PRO A 202 -10.98 24.57 9.49
C PRO A 202 -10.07 23.71 8.61
N VAL A 203 -10.67 22.70 7.96
CA VAL A 203 -10.02 21.88 6.93
C VAL A 203 -10.37 22.44 5.55
N ALA A 204 -9.43 22.40 4.61
CA ALA A 204 -9.65 22.91 3.25
C ALA A 204 -10.93 22.31 2.63
N PRO A 205 -11.80 23.13 2.00
CA PRO A 205 -11.54 24.50 1.52
C PRO A 205 -11.90 25.63 2.49
N ALA A 206 -12.29 25.33 3.74
CA ALA A 206 -12.64 26.36 4.71
C ALA A 206 -11.40 27.12 5.19
N VAL A 207 -11.56 28.44 5.41
CA VAL A 207 -10.48 29.37 5.80
C VAL A 207 -10.88 30.09 7.08
N LEU A 208 -9.92 30.33 7.97
CA LEU A 208 -10.10 31.14 9.16
C LEU A 208 -9.80 32.61 8.84
N TYR A 209 -10.62 33.53 9.34
CA TYR A 209 -10.46 34.96 9.15
C TYR A 209 -10.17 35.64 10.49
N PHE A 210 -9.19 36.52 10.52
CA PHE A 210 -8.97 37.48 11.60
C PHE A 210 -9.73 38.76 11.28
N CYS A 211 -10.59 39.20 12.20
CA CYS A 211 -11.48 40.33 12.01
C CYS A 211 -11.21 41.41 13.05
N ALA A 212 -11.27 42.67 12.62
CA ALA A 212 -11.16 43.84 13.48
C ALA A 212 -12.35 44.79 13.24
N VAL A 213 -12.94 45.27 14.33
CA VAL A 213 -14.05 46.22 14.34
C VAL A 213 -13.57 47.54 14.90
N LEU A 214 -13.70 48.61 14.12
CA LEU A 214 -13.48 49.97 14.57
C LEU A 214 -14.71 50.46 15.36
N GLU A 215 -14.50 50.83 16.61
CA GLU A 215 -15.53 51.31 17.51
C GLU A 215 -15.14 52.69 18.08
N LYS A 216 -16.15 53.40 18.57
CA LYS A 216 -15.94 54.62 19.34
C LYS A 216 -15.52 54.23 20.76
N ASP A 217 -14.56 54.95 21.33
CA ASP A 217 -14.22 54.76 22.74
C ASP A 217 -15.42 55.07 23.65
N SER A 218 -15.41 54.49 24.84
CA SER A 218 -16.41 54.76 25.87
C SER A 218 -16.45 56.22 26.36
N ASN A 219 -15.32 56.94 26.31
CA ASN A 219 -15.15 58.28 26.87
C ASN A 219 -14.35 59.22 25.95
N PRO A 220 -14.83 59.52 24.73
CA PRO A 220 -14.11 60.41 23.85
C PRO A 220 -14.15 61.85 24.35
N SER A 221 -13.02 62.54 24.19
CA SER A 221 -12.89 63.96 24.56
C SER A 221 -13.90 64.86 23.85
N ARG A 222 -14.39 64.45 22.67
CA ARG A 222 -15.49 65.10 21.94
C ARG A 222 -16.50 64.06 21.43
N PRO A 223 -17.82 64.29 21.59
CA PRO A 223 -18.82 63.39 21.06
C PRO A 223 -18.89 63.47 19.53
N PHE A 224 -18.90 62.32 18.88
CA PHE A 224 -19.16 62.18 17.44
C PHE A 224 -20.02 60.94 17.17
N ARG A 225 -20.62 60.89 15.97
CA ARG A 225 -21.32 59.71 15.44
C ARG A 225 -20.38 58.96 14.50
N LEU A 226 -20.35 57.64 14.62
CA LEU A 226 -19.57 56.73 13.79
C LEU A 226 -20.52 55.77 13.06
N GLY A 227 -20.32 55.58 11.76
CA GLY A 227 -21.07 54.63 10.96
C GLY A 227 -20.34 54.24 9.68
N GLY A 228 -20.96 53.40 8.85
CA GLY A 228 -20.37 52.88 7.62
C GLY A 228 -19.81 51.47 7.77
N GLN A 229 -18.78 51.14 6.98
CA GLN A 229 -18.13 49.83 6.98
C GLN A 229 -17.03 49.76 8.05
N LEU A 230 -17.40 49.41 9.28
CA LEU A 230 -16.51 49.41 10.44
C LEU A 230 -15.76 48.09 10.68
N LEU A 231 -16.06 47.06 9.91
CA LEU A 231 -15.52 45.71 10.05
C LEU A 231 -14.61 45.38 8.86
N GLY A 232 -13.38 44.98 9.15
CA GLY A 232 -12.47 44.38 8.18
C GLY A 232 -12.07 42.97 8.62
N CYS A 233 -11.94 42.06 7.65
CA CYS A 233 -11.50 40.69 7.90
C CYS A 233 -10.45 40.27 6.87
N VAL A 234 -9.42 39.54 7.31
CA VAL A 234 -8.36 39.02 6.47
C VAL A 234 -8.14 37.53 6.79
N PRO A 235 -7.84 36.66 5.80
CA PRO A 235 -7.45 35.28 6.07
C PRO A 235 -6.24 35.21 7.02
N ILE A 236 -6.28 34.27 7.96
CA ILE A 236 -5.18 33.97 8.86
C ILE A 236 -4.92 32.46 8.90
N ASP A 237 -3.65 32.06 8.96
CA ASP A 237 -3.29 30.66 9.09
C ASP A 237 -3.69 30.13 10.46
N CYS A 238 -4.29 28.94 10.49
CA CYS A 238 -4.66 28.25 11.72
C CYS A 238 -3.92 26.92 11.78
N ARG A 239 -3.22 26.68 12.89
CA ARG A 239 -2.47 25.44 13.13
C ARG A 239 -3.15 24.60 14.19
N GLY A 240 -3.47 23.37 13.81
CA GLY A 240 -3.84 22.31 14.74
C GLY A 240 -2.61 21.69 15.38
N VAL A 241 -2.78 20.46 15.84
CA VAL A 241 -1.69 19.60 16.29
C VAL A 241 -0.85 19.16 15.08
N VAL A 242 0.45 19.44 15.09
CA VAL A 242 1.35 19.14 13.95
C VAL A 242 2.41 18.12 14.38
N ILE A 243 2.61 17.06 13.59
CA ILE A 243 3.62 16.02 13.84
C ILE A 243 4.81 16.18 12.85
N ILE A 244 6.05 16.25 13.36
CA ILE A 244 7.27 16.56 12.58
C ILE A 244 8.16 15.35 12.26
N SER A 245 8.21 14.35 13.12
CA SER A 245 9.02 13.16 12.87
C SER A 245 8.47 11.93 13.59
N ARG A 246 8.86 10.77 13.05
CA ARG A 246 8.43 9.45 13.51
C ARG A 246 9.63 8.55 13.77
N ILE A 247 9.56 7.78 14.85
CA ILE A 247 10.36 6.56 15.04
C ILE A 247 9.39 5.49 15.50
N GLY A 248 9.07 4.52 14.64
CA GLY A 248 8.42 3.29 15.08
C GLY A 248 9.50 2.26 15.35
N THR A 249 9.59 1.71 16.56
CA THR A 249 10.38 0.49 16.81
C THR A 249 9.41 -0.67 17.04
N SER A 250 9.26 -1.58 16.09
CA SER A 250 8.61 -2.87 16.30
C SER A 250 9.50 -3.78 17.13
N ASP A 251 8.88 -4.58 17.98
CA ASP A 251 9.57 -5.68 18.65
C ASP A 251 10.19 -6.59 17.57
N PRO A 252 11.49 -6.94 17.64
CA PRO A 252 12.13 -7.87 16.70
C PRO A 252 11.48 -9.26 16.66
N ASN A 253 10.63 -9.60 17.63
CA ASN A 253 9.87 -10.86 17.65
C ASN A 253 8.51 -10.79 16.93
N SER A 254 8.09 -9.61 16.45
CA SER A 254 6.86 -9.45 15.67
C SER A 254 7.07 -10.00 14.26
N ILE A 255 6.70 -11.27 14.06
CA ILE A 255 6.85 -12.00 12.80
C ILE A 255 5.48 -12.12 12.11
N LEU A 256 5.38 -11.62 10.88
CA LEU A 256 4.20 -11.82 10.05
C LEU A 256 4.28 -13.18 9.35
N LYS A 257 3.16 -13.90 9.30
CA LYS A 257 3.05 -15.18 8.59
C LYS A 257 2.05 -15.06 7.46
N GLU A 258 2.47 -15.40 6.25
CA GLU A 258 1.58 -15.41 5.09
C GLU A 258 0.42 -16.39 5.28
N GLY A 259 -0.76 -16.07 4.75
CA GLY A 259 -1.94 -16.96 4.80
C GLY A 259 -2.46 -17.27 6.21
N PHE A 260 -1.90 -16.65 7.25
CA PHE A 260 -2.25 -16.93 8.63
C PHE A 260 -3.43 -16.06 9.10
N GLY A 261 -4.30 -16.69 9.90
CA GLY A 261 -5.53 -16.10 10.40
C GLY A 261 -5.31 -14.82 11.20
N ASN A 262 -4.31 -14.83 12.09
CA ASN A 262 -4.04 -13.77 13.06
C ASN A 262 -2.56 -13.76 13.44
N SER A 263 -1.83 -12.70 13.12
CA SER A 263 -0.48 -12.43 13.60
C SER A 263 -0.52 -11.32 14.64
N ASP A 264 -0.22 -11.65 15.89
CA ASP A 264 -0.08 -10.67 16.97
C ASP A 264 1.25 -9.95 16.83
N ILE A 265 1.21 -8.62 16.87
CA ILE A 265 2.36 -7.76 16.72
C ILE A 265 2.42 -6.72 17.84
N LEU A 266 3.63 -6.30 18.17
CA LEU A 266 3.91 -5.24 19.12
C LEU A 266 4.77 -4.17 18.44
N ILE A 267 4.27 -2.94 18.44
CA ILE A 267 4.95 -1.78 17.86
C ILE A 267 5.02 -0.67 18.91
N ASP A 268 6.20 -0.10 19.11
CA ASP A 268 6.35 1.17 19.80
C ASP A 268 6.32 2.29 18.75
N ILE A 269 5.48 3.29 18.97
CA ILE A 269 5.33 4.42 18.05
C ILE A 269 5.68 5.71 18.78
N GLU A 270 6.73 6.38 18.30
CA GLU A 270 7.20 7.64 18.84
C GLU A 270 6.94 8.78 17.83
N TYR A 271 6.32 9.85 18.33
CA TYR A 271 6.04 11.07 17.57
C TYR A 271 6.63 12.30 18.27
N PHE A 272 7.09 13.23 17.43
CA PHE A 272 7.48 14.56 17.86
C PHE A 272 6.46 15.57 17.35
N ALA A 273 5.93 16.40 18.24
CA ALA A 273 5.08 17.52 17.88
C ALA A 273 5.92 18.74 17.43
N ASP A 274 5.43 19.52 16.47
CA ASP A 274 5.99 20.84 16.16
C ASP A 274 5.75 21.80 17.34
N ILE A 275 6.77 22.54 17.74
CA ILE A 275 6.66 23.60 18.75
C ILE A 275 5.71 24.74 18.33
N ASN A 276 5.48 24.89 17.03
CA ASN A 276 4.56 25.86 16.46
C ASN A 276 3.14 25.29 16.26
N GLY A 277 2.90 24.02 16.57
CA GLY A 277 1.57 23.40 16.55
C GLY A 277 0.79 23.65 17.85
N ALA A 278 -0.50 23.37 17.83
CA ALA A 278 -1.36 23.38 19.00
C ALA A 278 -1.09 22.18 19.93
N SER A 279 -1.47 22.31 21.21
CA SER A 279 -1.48 21.20 22.16
C SER A 279 -2.90 20.62 22.34
N VAL A 280 -3.01 19.33 22.64
CA VAL A 280 -4.28 18.64 22.89
C VAL A 280 -4.22 17.82 24.16
N GLU A 281 -5.21 17.98 25.03
CA GLU A 281 -5.47 17.16 26.22
C GLU A 281 -6.97 16.89 26.30
N GLY A 282 -7.34 15.67 26.70
CA GLY A 282 -8.71 15.17 26.60
C GLY A 282 -8.84 13.65 26.66
N THR A 283 -9.97 13.14 26.15
CA THR A 283 -10.25 11.71 26.05
C THR A 283 -10.50 11.28 24.60
N ASP A 284 -10.24 10.01 24.29
CA ASP A 284 -10.44 9.41 22.96
C ASP A 284 -9.72 10.21 21.84
N LEU A 285 -8.50 10.65 22.10
CA LEU A 285 -7.75 11.56 21.22
C LEU A 285 -7.10 10.84 20.03
N TRP A 286 -6.75 9.56 20.17
CA TRP A 286 -5.90 8.86 19.22
C TRP A 286 -6.50 7.53 18.80
N GLU A 287 -6.46 7.28 17.50
CA GLU A 287 -6.70 5.96 16.90
C GLU A 287 -5.48 5.60 16.05
N ILE A 288 -4.93 4.41 16.27
CA ILE A 288 -3.77 3.91 15.52
C ILE A 288 -4.25 2.79 14.61
N VAL A 289 -4.19 3.04 13.30
CA VAL A 289 -4.44 2.00 12.29
C VAL A 289 -3.12 1.31 11.99
N VAL A 290 -3.09 -0.02 12.04
CA VAL A 290 -1.91 -0.84 11.78
C VAL A 290 -2.16 -1.77 10.60
N TYR A 291 -1.23 -1.81 9.65
CA TYR A 291 -1.34 -2.58 8.43
C TYR A 291 0.05 -2.98 7.91
N ALA A 292 0.11 -4.06 7.16
CA ALA A 292 1.30 -4.46 6.43
C ALA A 292 1.25 -3.93 4.99
N ASN A 293 2.40 -3.62 4.39
CA ASN A 293 2.49 -3.27 2.97
C ASN A 293 3.89 -3.54 2.41
N GLY A 294 4.06 -3.29 1.12
CA GLY A 294 5.33 -3.39 0.43
C GLY A 294 6.02 -2.12 0.03
N ASP A 295 5.55 -1.01 0.59
CA ASP A 295 6.16 0.30 0.37
C ASP A 295 6.84 0.73 1.67
N PRO A 296 8.17 0.96 1.68
CA PRO A 296 8.89 1.40 2.88
C PRO A 296 8.45 2.77 3.39
N GLU A 297 7.67 3.52 2.62
CA GLU A 297 7.07 4.78 3.04
C GLU A 297 5.60 4.63 3.47
N GLY A 298 5.05 3.42 3.42
CA GLY A 298 3.74 3.15 3.98
C GLY A 298 2.58 3.33 3.01
N ARG A 299 2.85 3.73 1.76
CA ARG A 299 1.83 4.16 0.78
C ARG A 299 1.32 3.02 -0.12
N GLY A 300 1.85 1.82 0.08
CA GLY A 300 1.46 0.62 -0.65
C GLY A 300 0.04 0.15 -0.31
N GLU A 301 -0.40 -0.94 -0.93
CA GLU A 301 -1.67 -1.57 -0.58
C GLU A 301 -1.68 -2.03 0.88
N HIS A 302 -2.76 -1.73 1.61
CA HIS A 302 -2.90 -2.10 3.02
C HIS A 302 -3.32 -3.56 3.13
N LEU A 303 -2.52 -4.35 3.85
CA LEU A 303 -2.76 -5.77 4.08
C LEU A 303 -3.00 -6.02 5.57
N GLY A 304 -4.09 -6.75 5.87
CA GLY A 304 -4.44 -7.11 7.24
C GLY A 304 -4.72 -5.91 8.16
N GLU A 305 -5.20 -4.80 7.60
CA GLU A 305 -5.50 -3.56 8.33
C GLU A 305 -6.38 -3.81 9.56
N THR A 306 -5.97 -3.25 10.69
CA THR A 306 -6.69 -3.34 11.97
C THR A 306 -6.42 -2.11 12.84
N LEU A 307 -7.18 -1.95 13.92
CA LEU A 307 -6.88 -0.97 14.95
C LEU A 307 -5.90 -1.54 15.96
N GLY A 308 -4.89 -0.73 16.31
CA GLY A 308 -3.95 -1.03 17.37
C GLY A 308 -4.55 -0.69 18.74
N ASP A 309 -4.50 -1.65 19.65
CA ASP A 309 -4.81 -1.46 21.05
C ASP A 309 -3.71 -0.61 21.70
N LEU A 310 -4.12 0.56 22.18
CA LEU A 310 -3.25 1.46 22.92
C LEU A 310 -3.05 0.97 24.37
N PRO A 311 -1.87 1.22 24.98
CA PRO A 311 -1.64 0.89 26.39
C PRO A 311 -2.59 1.68 27.29
N ILE A 312 -2.81 1.25 28.55
CA ILE A 312 -3.80 1.85 29.46
C ILE A 312 -3.66 3.40 29.51
N ASN A 313 -4.75 4.12 29.21
CA ASN A 313 -4.83 5.58 29.06
C ASN A 313 -4.10 6.19 27.84
N GLY A 314 -3.61 5.38 26.90
CA GLY A 314 -2.93 5.84 25.69
C GLY A 314 -3.84 6.69 24.79
N GLU A 315 -5.13 6.34 24.70
CA GLU A 315 -6.15 7.14 24.00
C GLU A 315 -6.32 8.56 24.58
N ASN A 316 -5.97 8.75 25.85
CA ASN A 316 -6.12 10.03 26.56
C ASN A 316 -4.76 10.75 26.73
N PHE A 317 -3.70 10.25 26.09
CA PHE A 317 -2.37 10.80 26.27
C PHE A 317 -2.31 12.23 25.70
N PRO A 318 -1.95 13.25 26.49
CA PRO A 318 -1.89 14.61 25.97
C PRO A 318 -0.72 14.78 25.00
N LEU A 319 -0.94 15.42 23.85
CA LEU A 319 0.16 15.92 23.02
C LEU A 319 0.46 17.35 23.46
N ARG A 320 1.64 17.54 24.03
CA ARG A 320 2.25 18.86 24.22
C ARG A 320 3.39 18.98 23.22
N ALA A 321 3.90 20.20 23.02
CA ALA A 321 5.00 20.52 22.11
C ALA A 321 6.35 19.88 22.51
N GLU A 322 6.39 18.55 22.61
CA GLU A 322 7.48 17.70 23.07
C GLU A 322 7.34 16.28 22.47
N ARG A 323 8.20 15.36 22.93
CA ARG A 323 8.23 13.95 22.53
C ARG A 323 7.06 13.18 23.17
N THR A 324 6.25 12.50 22.35
CA THR A 324 5.18 11.60 22.78
C THR A 324 5.46 10.17 22.31
N VAL A 325 5.27 9.19 23.20
CA VAL A 325 5.55 7.76 22.91
C VAL A 325 4.31 6.93 23.23
N PHE A 326 3.79 6.21 22.24
CA PHE A 326 2.80 5.15 22.38
C PHE A 326 3.53 3.81 22.39
N ALA A 327 3.77 3.24 23.57
CA ALA A 327 4.53 2.00 23.73
C ALA A 327 3.98 1.12 24.86
N PRO A 328 3.67 -0.18 24.62
CA PRO A 328 3.53 -0.82 23.31
C PRO A 328 2.12 -0.63 22.73
N VAL A 329 2.01 -0.53 21.41
CA VAL A 329 0.75 -0.68 20.66
C VAL A 329 0.65 -2.14 20.22
N SER A 330 -0.37 -2.85 20.66
CA SER A 330 -0.62 -4.23 20.24
C SER A 330 -1.65 -4.28 19.12
N ALA A 331 -1.45 -5.11 18.12
CA ALA A 331 -2.42 -5.32 17.06
C ALA A 331 -2.42 -6.78 16.60
N THR A 332 -3.55 -7.25 16.08
CA THR A 332 -3.69 -8.59 15.50
C THR A 332 -4.05 -8.45 14.02
N LEU A 333 -3.12 -8.76 13.13
CA LEU A 333 -3.32 -8.65 11.68
C LEU A 333 -3.73 -10.00 11.07
N SER A 334 -4.71 -9.98 10.17
CA SER A 334 -5.06 -11.17 9.37
C SER A 334 -4.51 -11.05 7.95
N LEU A 335 -3.64 -11.99 7.57
CA LEU A 335 -3.03 -12.06 6.23
C LEU A 335 -3.66 -13.17 5.37
N THR A 336 -4.87 -13.61 5.73
CA THR A 336 -5.58 -14.70 5.04
C THR A 336 -5.93 -14.40 3.58
N ASN A 337 -6.01 -13.12 3.21
CA ASN A 337 -6.34 -12.66 1.85
C ASN A 337 -5.23 -11.85 1.18
N SER A 338 -4.05 -11.72 1.79
CA SER A 338 -2.94 -10.92 1.26
C SER A 338 -1.95 -11.79 0.47
N VAL A 339 -1.72 -11.41 -0.78
CA VAL A 339 -1.10 -12.21 -1.86
C VAL A 339 0.27 -11.57 -2.20
N SER A 340 1.39 -12.20 -1.83
CA SER A 340 2.76 -11.67 -2.02
C SER A 340 3.45 -12.21 -3.28
N THR A 341 3.47 -11.47 -4.39
CA THR A 341 4.13 -11.92 -5.64
C THR A 341 5.65 -11.64 -5.64
N GLU A 342 6.47 -12.51 -6.23
CA GLU A 342 7.91 -12.65 -5.94
C GLU A 342 8.88 -12.07 -7.02
N HIS A 343 9.97 -11.38 -6.61
CA HIS A 343 11.37 -11.79 -6.88
C HIS A 343 12.38 -10.97 -6.06
N VAL A 344 13.34 -11.66 -5.41
CA VAL A 344 14.49 -11.06 -4.71
C VAL A 344 15.64 -10.81 -5.67
N LYS A 345 16.17 -9.58 -5.68
CA LYS A 345 17.61 -9.37 -5.81
C LYS A 345 18.09 -8.44 -4.69
N LYS A 346 18.97 -8.99 -3.86
CA LYS A 346 19.90 -8.32 -2.94
C LYS A 346 20.19 -6.88 -3.36
N SER A 347 19.94 -5.92 -2.47
CA SER A 347 20.90 -4.88 -2.08
C SER A 347 20.33 -4.07 -0.92
N SER A 348 21.01 -4.15 0.22
CA SER A 348 21.02 -3.10 1.23
C SER A 348 21.46 -1.77 0.62
N MET A 349 21.11 -0.66 1.27
CA MET A 349 21.75 0.66 1.25
C MET A 349 21.09 1.75 0.37
N CYS A 350 20.53 2.78 1.03
CA CYS A 350 20.79 4.21 0.80
C CYS A 350 20.03 5.04 1.87
N VAL A 351 20.69 5.47 2.94
CA VAL A 351 21.11 6.87 3.14
C VAL A 351 21.20 7.68 1.84
N VAL A 352 20.39 8.75 1.71
CA VAL A 352 20.82 10.05 1.17
C VAL A 352 19.97 11.18 1.78
N CYS A 353 20.64 12.13 2.45
CA CYS A 353 20.15 13.49 2.72
C CYS A 353 20.44 14.41 1.52
N TYR A 354 19.44 15.23 1.15
CA TYR A 354 19.42 16.52 0.42
C TYR A 354 20.43 16.88 -0.70
N GLY A 355 19.88 17.44 -1.80
CA GLY A 355 20.61 18.39 -2.68
C GLY A 355 20.05 18.59 -4.10
N GLU A 356 19.33 19.70 -4.29
CA GLU A 356 19.11 20.54 -5.52
C GLU A 356 18.84 19.96 -6.94
N ILE A 357 17.70 20.41 -7.50
CA ILE A 357 17.45 20.96 -8.86
C ILE A 357 18.22 20.35 -10.07
N LEU A 358 17.49 19.70 -11.01
CA LEU A 358 17.45 20.09 -12.45
C LEU A 358 16.48 19.23 -13.29
N LEU A 359 15.82 19.93 -14.22
CA LEU A 359 14.91 19.47 -15.29
C LEU A 359 15.33 18.19 -16.04
N ALA A 360 14.35 17.35 -16.39
CA ALA A 360 14.27 16.76 -17.73
C ALA A 360 12.82 16.34 -18.10
N ARG A 361 12.28 16.97 -19.16
CA ARG A 361 11.16 16.43 -19.94
C ARG A 361 11.64 15.22 -20.73
N PHE A 362 10.84 14.15 -20.78
CA PHE A 362 10.74 13.32 -21.99
C PHE A 362 9.28 12.99 -22.29
N HIS A 363 8.82 13.43 -23.45
CA HIS A 363 7.66 12.87 -24.15
C HIS A 363 8.12 11.60 -24.88
N SER A 364 7.40 10.49 -24.70
CA SER A 364 6.92 9.70 -25.85
C SER A 364 5.73 8.80 -25.44
N PRO A 365 4.82 8.46 -26.37
CA PRO A 365 3.57 7.74 -26.08
C PRO A 365 3.65 6.26 -26.49
N TRP A 366 3.30 5.29 -25.64
CA TRP A 366 2.95 3.94 -26.10
C TRP A 366 2.11 3.11 -25.12
N LYS A 367 0.93 2.75 -25.63
CA LYS A 367 -0.09 1.69 -25.41
C LYS A 367 -0.25 0.89 -24.10
N PRO A 368 -1.52 0.51 -23.78
CA PRO A 368 -1.89 -0.25 -22.59
C PRO A 368 -1.71 -1.76 -22.84
N ASN A 369 -1.07 -2.47 -21.92
CA ASN A 369 -1.31 -3.88 -21.62
C ASN A 369 -0.63 -4.22 -20.29
N GLN A 370 -1.47 -4.67 -19.35
CA GLN A 370 -1.19 -5.41 -18.11
C GLN A 370 0.21 -5.28 -17.48
N HIS A 371 0.30 -4.39 -16.50
CA HIS A 371 1.25 -4.51 -15.39
C HIS A 371 0.44 -4.59 -14.10
N SER A 372 0.24 -5.81 -13.57
CA SER A 372 -0.08 -5.95 -12.14
C SER A 372 1.22 -5.64 -11.40
N GLN A 373 1.25 -4.49 -10.75
CA GLN A 373 2.35 -4.12 -9.87
C GLN A 373 2.26 -4.97 -8.59
N THR A 374 3.42 -5.45 -8.15
CA THR A 374 3.63 -6.47 -7.13
C THR A 374 3.90 -5.84 -5.77
N LEU A 375 3.23 -6.30 -4.71
CA LEU A 375 3.44 -5.85 -3.33
C LEU A 375 4.13 -6.97 -2.52
N LEU A 376 5.40 -6.76 -2.16
CA LEU A 376 6.13 -7.60 -1.20
C LEU A 376 5.90 -7.02 0.18
N VAL A 377 5.29 -7.70 1.16
CA VAL A 377 5.25 -7.14 2.53
C VAL A 377 6.67 -6.96 3.05
N GLN A 378 7.16 -5.73 3.04
CA GLN A 378 8.50 -5.36 3.52
C GLN A 378 8.36 -4.70 4.89
N ASP A 379 7.27 -3.98 5.10
CA ASP A 379 7.14 -3.08 6.22
C ASP A 379 5.79 -3.22 6.92
N LEU A 380 5.88 -3.13 8.23
CA LEU A 380 4.75 -2.93 9.10
C LEU A 380 4.54 -1.43 9.27
N SER A 381 3.37 -0.96 8.86
CA SER A 381 3.02 0.45 8.86
C SER A 381 1.95 0.74 9.91
N ALA A 382 2.01 1.94 10.48
CA ALA A 382 0.93 2.44 11.32
C ALA A 382 0.57 3.87 10.91
N VAL A 383 -0.68 4.28 11.06
CA VAL A 383 -1.12 5.67 10.87
C VAL A 383 -1.79 6.14 12.15
N VAL A 384 -1.39 7.29 12.68
CA VAL A 384 -2.17 7.97 13.72
C VAL A 384 -3.27 8.80 13.07
N SER A 385 -4.46 8.69 13.61
CA SER A 385 -5.64 9.42 13.21
C SER A 385 -6.42 9.91 14.43
N VAL A 386 -7.38 10.81 14.18
CA VAL A 386 -8.25 11.40 15.21
C VAL A 386 -9.60 10.71 15.18
N PRO A 387 -10.05 10.08 16.28
CA PRO A 387 -11.38 9.48 16.36
C PRO A 387 -12.50 10.50 16.18
N ALA A 388 -13.63 10.08 15.60
CA ALA A 388 -14.79 10.97 15.39
C ALA A 388 -15.42 11.49 16.71
N ASN A 389 -15.17 10.79 17.82
CA ASN A 389 -15.63 11.09 19.17
C ASN A 389 -14.56 11.76 20.04
N SER A 390 -13.43 12.19 19.48
CA SER A 390 -12.35 12.80 20.25
C SER A 390 -12.88 13.98 21.07
N ASN A 391 -12.59 13.97 22.38
CA ASN A 391 -13.07 15.00 23.27
C ASN A 391 -11.91 15.78 23.91
N PRO A 392 -11.71 17.04 23.52
CA PRO A 392 -12.47 17.77 22.50
C PRO A 392 -11.92 17.48 21.09
N LEU A 393 -12.64 17.97 20.09
CA LEU A 393 -12.21 17.93 18.70
C LEU A 393 -10.90 18.72 18.53
N PHE A 394 -10.06 18.29 17.59
CA PHE A 394 -8.83 18.97 17.21
C PHE A 394 -8.48 18.62 15.75
N ARG A 395 -7.67 19.46 15.10
CA ARG A 395 -7.12 19.17 13.77
C ARG A 395 -5.74 18.54 13.95
N LEU A 396 -5.51 17.42 13.27
CA LEU A 396 -4.20 16.76 13.19
C LEU A 396 -3.62 16.91 11.79
N ASP A 397 -2.43 17.49 11.68
CA ASP A 397 -1.71 17.66 10.43
C ASP A 397 -0.31 17.01 10.50
N GLY A 398 0.14 16.47 9.37
CA GLY A 398 1.56 16.20 9.16
C GLY A 398 2.32 17.50 8.87
N PHE A 399 3.59 17.58 9.27
CA PHE A 399 4.44 18.73 8.91
C PHE A 399 4.42 18.99 7.40
N SER A 400 4.29 20.26 7.00
CA SER A 400 4.08 20.69 5.60
C SER A 400 2.75 20.26 4.96
N ASN A 401 1.75 19.85 5.75
CA ASN A 401 0.47 19.30 5.29
C ASN A 401 0.62 17.99 4.50
N GLU A 402 1.71 17.26 4.71
CA GLU A 402 1.94 15.97 4.05
C GLU A 402 1.37 14.84 4.91
N PRO A 403 0.29 14.15 4.50
CA PRO A 403 -0.36 13.11 5.31
C PRO A 403 0.56 11.93 5.62
N GLU A 404 1.58 11.73 4.79
CA GLU A 404 2.60 10.69 4.92
C GLU A 404 3.46 10.83 6.19
N ARG A 405 3.47 12.01 6.81
CA ARG A 405 4.18 12.24 8.09
C ARG A 405 3.45 11.64 9.29
N LEU A 406 2.17 11.26 9.13
CA LEU A 406 1.42 10.48 10.11
C LEU A 406 1.65 8.97 9.95
N ILE A 407 2.30 8.58 8.85
CA ILE A 407 2.67 7.20 8.54
C ILE A 407 4.11 6.97 8.97
N GLY A 408 4.42 5.71 9.11
CA GLY A 408 5.76 5.21 9.11
C GLY A 408 5.77 3.73 9.35
N CYS A 409 6.98 3.24 9.21
CA CYS A 409 7.18 1.93 8.66
C CYS A 409 8.37 1.36 9.39
N GLN A 410 8.27 0.07 9.70
CA GLN A 410 9.42 -0.70 10.13
C GLN A 410 9.51 -1.96 9.31
N PRO A 411 10.74 -2.32 8.85
CA PRO A 411 10.97 -3.60 8.22
C PRO A 411 10.55 -4.74 9.13
N THR A 412 9.71 -5.63 8.63
CA THR A 412 9.27 -6.82 9.35
C THR A 412 9.64 -8.08 8.56
N SER A 413 9.92 -9.17 9.29
CA SER A 413 10.17 -10.46 8.65
C SER A 413 8.84 -11.14 8.35
N CYS A 414 8.51 -11.26 7.07
CA CYS A 414 7.40 -12.09 6.60
C CYS A 414 7.90 -13.51 6.32
N ILE A 415 7.29 -14.52 6.95
CA ILE A 415 7.64 -15.93 6.77
C ILE A 415 6.56 -16.62 5.94
N GLY A 416 6.96 -17.27 4.84
CA GLY A 416 6.14 -18.17 4.05
C GLY A 416 6.19 -19.64 4.49
N VAL A 417 5.74 -20.51 3.59
CA VAL A 417 5.72 -21.96 3.80
C VAL A 417 7.15 -22.50 3.79
N ARG A 418 7.52 -23.21 4.86
CA ARG A 418 8.85 -23.78 5.07
C ARG A 418 8.78 -25.30 5.07
N VAL A 419 9.49 -25.92 4.11
CA VAL A 419 9.59 -27.37 3.96
C VAL A 419 10.98 -27.83 4.41
N VAL A 420 11.05 -28.85 5.25
CA VAL A 420 12.33 -29.37 5.79
C VAL A 420 12.84 -30.60 5.04
N GLY A 421 12.14 -31.01 3.99
CA GLY A 421 12.41 -32.21 3.21
C GLY A 421 11.19 -33.13 3.14
N GLY A 422 11.39 -34.35 2.66
CA GLY A 422 10.29 -35.28 2.48
C GLY A 422 10.73 -36.67 2.06
N THR A 423 9.77 -37.45 1.59
CA THR A 423 9.98 -38.79 1.04
C THR A 423 9.14 -38.99 -0.20
N ILE A 424 9.67 -39.78 -1.14
CA ILE A 424 8.95 -40.27 -2.32
C ILE A 424 8.97 -41.80 -2.26
N THR A 425 7.82 -42.41 -2.54
CA THR A 425 7.65 -43.87 -2.57
C THR A 425 6.97 -44.29 -3.86
N VAL A 426 7.57 -45.25 -4.54
CA VAL A 426 7.00 -45.89 -5.74
C VAL A 426 6.81 -47.38 -5.43
N PRO A 427 5.70 -48.03 -5.83
CA PRO A 427 5.49 -49.46 -5.58
C PRO A 427 6.64 -50.30 -6.14
N THR A 428 7.08 -51.32 -5.41
CA THR A 428 8.22 -52.18 -5.80
C THR A 428 7.98 -52.99 -7.07
N SER A 429 6.73 -53.15 -7.49
CA SER A 429 6.34 -53.77 -8.76
C SER A 429 6.46 -52.81 -9.95
N THR A 430 6.78 -51.53 -9.72
CA THR A 430 6.91 -50.53 -10.77
C THR A 430 8.35 -50.52 -11.27
N SER A 431 8.51 -50.64 -12.58
CA SER A 431 9.79 -50.53 -13.25
C SER A 431 9.61 -49.63 -14.47
N LEU A 432 10.59 -48.76 -14.72
CA LEU A 432 10.63 -48.00 -15.95
C LEU A 432 10.99 -48.92 -17.09
N ILE A 433 10.32 -48.78 -18.22
CA ILE A 433 10.65 -49.54 -19.42
C ILE A 433 11.46 -48.64 -20.34
N GLU A 434 12.62 -49.11 -20.77
CA GLU A 434 13.49 -48.36 -21.69
C GLU A 434 12.81 -48.11 -23.05
N GLY A 435 13.00 -46.92 -23.62
CA GLY A 435 12.60 -46.63 -25.01
C GLY A 435 11.13 -46.21 -25.21
N LEU A 436 10.33 -46.04 -24.16
CA LEU A 436 8.91 -45.71 -24.28
C LEU A 436 8.65 -44.19 -24.25
N GLN A 437 7.83 -43.69 -25.17
CA GLN A 437 7.49 -42.26 -25.20
C GLN A 437 6.57 -41.81 -24.05
N ASN A 438 5.66 -42.70 -23.60
CA ASN A 438 4.62 -42.37 -22.62
C ASN A 438 4.52 -43.49 -21.58
N HIS A 439 5.56 -43.69 -20.78
CA HIS A 439 5.53 -44.65 -19.70
C HIS A 439 4.70 -44.09 -18.53
N MET A 440 3.54 -44.70 -18.26
CA MET A 440 2.63 -44.24 -17.22
C MET A 440 3.00 -44.85 -15.86
N LEU A 441 3.33 -43.99 -14.91
CA LEU A 441 3.46 -44.33 -13.50
C LEU A 441 2.11 -44.11 -12.82
N GLU A 442 1.40 -45.20 -12.55
CA GLU A 442 0.04 -45.13 -11.97
C GLU A 442 0.03 -44.58 -10.55
N ARG A 443 1.12 -44.75 -9.80
CA ARG A 443 1.20 -44.38 -8.39
C ARG A 443 2.58 -43.96 -7.95
N VAL A 444 2.70 -42.68 -7.61
CA VAL A 444 3.83 -42.04 -6.95
C VAL A 444 3.27 -41.38 -5.70
N ASP A 445 3.69 -41.84 -4.52
CA ASP A 445 3.33 -41.17 -3.27
C ASP A 445 4.46 -40.24 -2.86
N VAL A 446 4.12 -39.01 -2.52
CA VAL A 446 5.10 -38.01 -2.07
C VAL A 446 4.61 -37.39 -0.77
N ILE A 447 5.49 -37.31 0.23
CA ILE A 447 5.23 -36.64 1.49
C ILE A 447 6.27 -35.54 1.67
N PHE A 448 5.84 -34.32 1.93
CA PHE A 448 6.72 -33.20 2.32
C PHE A 448 6.45 -32.82 3.76
N ASN A 449 7.50 -32.77 4.58
CA ASN A 449 7.44 -32.37 5.97
C ASN A 449 7.72 -30.87 6.07
N THR A 450 6.93 -30.17 6.89
CA THR A 450 7.16 -28.74 7.16
C THR A 450 7.85 -28.53 8.49
N ASP A 451 8.31 -27.30 8.73
CA ASP A 451 8.95 -26.90 9.98
C ASP A 451 8.04 -27.19 11.19
N SER A 452 8.43 -28.20 11.99
CA SER A 452 7.68 -28.71 13.13
C SER A 452 7.60 -27.75 14.32
N SER A 453 8.41 -26.67 14.32
CA SER A 453 8.27 -25.59 15.30
C SER A 453 7.00 -24.76 15.08
N GLY A 454 6.34 -24.90 13.93
CA GLY A 454 5.21 -24.07 13.54
C GLY A 454 5.59 -22.64 13.15
N ALA A 455 6.89 -22.35 12.97
CA ALA A 455 7.37 -21.03 12.58
C ALA A 455 7.03 -20.67 11.12
N GLY A 456 6.79 -21.66 10.25
CA GLY A 456 6.33 -21.46 8.87
C GLY A 456 4.89 -20.94 8.75
N ALA A 457 4.54 -20.42 7.57
CA ALA A 457 3.18 -20.03 7.20
C ALA A 457 2.23 -21.23 7.05
N ALA A 458 0.94 -20.94 7.12
CA ALA A 458 -0.13 -21.83 6.71
C ALA A 458 -0.57 -21.49 5.28
N ALA A 459 -1.14 -22.45 4.56
CA ALA A 459 -1.73 -22.22 3.24
C ALA A 459 -3.11 -22.90 3.18
N SER A 460 -4.14 -22.18 2.76
CA SER A 460 -5.52 -22.69 2.67
C SER A 460 -6.19 -22.22 1.39
N GLY A 461 -7.10 -23.04 0.84
CA GLY A 461 -7.78 -22.77 -0.43
C GLY A 461 -7.80 -23.99 -1.36
N GLU A 462 -8.22 -23.77 -2.61
CA GLU A 462 -8.27 -24.80 -3.66
C GLU A 462 -7.04 -24.72 -4.57
N ASP A 463 -6.60 -25.84 -5.14
CA ASP A 463 -5.46 -25.91 -6.08
C ASP A 463 -4.22 -25.13 -5.57
N LEU A 464 -3.70 -25.53 -4.42
CA LEU A 464 -2.56 -24.90 -3.76
C LEU A 464 -1.22 -25.44 -4.26
N TRP A 465 -1.16 -26.72 -4.60
CA TRP A 465 0.09 -27.45 -4.80
C TRP A 465 0.19 -28.06 -6.19
N THR A 466 1.40 -28.05 -6.73
CA THR A 466 1.78 -28.79 -7.93
C THR A 466 2.94 -29.71 -7.62
N ILE A 467 2.96 -30.88 -8.25
CA ILE A 467 4.08 -31.83 -8.14
C ILE A 467 4.67 -32.03 -9.52
N GLN A 468 5.93 -31.69 -9.67
CA GLN A 468 6.70 -32.02 -10.88
C GLN A 468 7.46 -33.32 -10.63
N VAL A 469 7.37 -34.29 -11.54
CA VAL A 469 8.10 -35.55 -11.47
C VAL A 469 9.12 -35.61 -12.60
N PHE A 470 10.30 -36.13 -12.32
CA PHE A 470 11.38 -36.25 -13.29
C PHE A 470 12.34 -37.40 -12.94
N LEU A 471 13.19 -37.75 -13.90
CA LEU A 471 14.28 -38.69 -13.70
C LEU A 471 15.60 -37.95 -13.48
N ALA A 472 16.48 -38.52 -12.67
CA ALA A 472 17.75 -37.90 -12.29
C ALA A 472 18.90 -38.91 -12.29
N SER A 473 20.14 -38.38 -12.33
CA SER A 473 21.37 -39.19 -12.24
C SER A 473 21.80 -39.51 -10.81
N ASP A 474 21.23 -38.84 -9.81
CA ASP A 474 21.57 -39.04 -8.39
C ASP A 474 20.39 -38.78 -7.45
N LEU A 475 20.58 -39.11 -6.16
CA LEU A 475 19.59 -38.96 -5.08
C LEU A 475 19.26 -37.51 -4.70
N ARG A 476 19.93 -36.51 -5.27
CA ARG A 476 19.66 -35.08 -5.04
C ARG A 476 18.94 -34.44 -6.22
N GLY A 477 18.57 -35.21 -7.24
CA GLY A 477 17.91 -34.69 -8.42
C GLY A 477 18.88 -34.08 -9.44
N GLY A 478 20.18 -34.40 -9.37
CA GLY A 478 21.16 -33.92 -10.33
C GLY A 478 20.86 -34.35 -11.76
N ASN A 479 21.12 -33.43 -12.71
CA ASN A 479 20.87 -33.59 -14.15
C ASN A 479 19.43 -34.06 -14.46
N PRO A 480 18.39 -33.26 -14.17
CA PRO A 480 17.01 -33.68 -14.39
C PRO A 480 16.71 -33.90 -15.88
N TYR A 481 16.02 -35.00 -16.20
CA TYR A 481 15.51 -35.33 -17.53
C TYR A 481 14.09 -35.92 -17.42
N SER A 482 13.38 -35.94 -18.56
CA SER A 482 11.99 -36.44 -18.65
C SER A 482 11.04 -35.77 -17.64
N VAL A 483 11.21 -34.45 -17.49
CA VAL A 483 10.46 -33.62 -16.54
C VAL A 483 9.00 -33.49 -16.99
N THR A 484 8.07 -33.81 -16.10
CA THR A 484 6.63 -33.77 -16.36
C THR A 484 5.87 -33.22 -15.16
N GLN A 485 4.72 -32.59 -15.39
CA GLN A 485 3.80 -32.23 -14.32
C GLN A 485 2.95 -33.46 -13.99
N ALA A 486 2.93 -33.84 -12.72
CA ALA A 486 2.16 -34.98 -12.28
C ALA A 486 0.67 -34.64 -12.17
N THR A 487 -0.17 -35.63 -12.41
CA THR A 487 -1.61 -35.53 -12.15
C THR A 487 -1.85 -35.83 -10.68
N VAL A 488 -2.04 -34.75 -9.91
CA VAL A 488 -2.34 -34.80 -8.47
C VAL A 488 -3.86 -34.86 -8.27
N PRO A 489 -4.38 -35.77 -7.41
CA PRO A 489 -5.81 -35.78 -7.07
C PRO A 489 -6.25 -34.43 -6.50
N GLY A 490 -7.41 -33.91 -6.91
CA GLY A 490 -7.87 -32.55 -6.52
C GLY A 490 -7.94 -32.33 -5.00
N SER A 491 -8.26 -33.37 -4.22
CA SER A 491 -8.25 -33.31 -2.75
C SER A 491 -6.85 -33.14 -2.15
N ALA A 492 -5.82 -33.67 -2.81
CA ALA A 492 -4.42 -33.49 -2.41
C ALA A 492 -3.86 -32.16 -2.93
N ALA A 493 -4.20 -31.75 -4.16
CA ALA A 493 -3.82 -30.45 -4.71
C ALA A 493 -4.38 -29.27 -3.90
N SER A 494 -5.56 -29.45 -3.30
CA SER A 494 -6.23 -28.45 -2.44
C SER A 494 -6.00 -28.67 -0.94
N GLN A 495 -5.00 -29.46 -0.55
CA GLN A 495 -4.76 -29.76 0.86
C GLN A 495 -4.38 -28.48 1.63
N THR A 496 -5.18 -28.08 2.61
CA THR A 496 -4.79 -27.02 3.55
C THR A 496 -3.55 -27.45 4.33
N LEU A 497 -2.52 -26.61 4.31
CA LEU A 497 -1.35 -26.73 5.16
C LEU A 497 -1.54 -25.91 6.43
N ILE A 498 -1.47 -26.58 7.58
CA ILE A 498 -1.29 -25.93 8.88
C ILE A 498 0.19 -26.04 9.25
N ALA A 499 0.77 -24.98 9.82
CA ALA A 499 2.18 -24.95 10.18
C ALA A 499 2.58 -26.17 11.05
N GLY A 500 3.67 -26.83 10.69
CA GLY A 500 4.16 -28.05 11.35
C GLY A 500 3.46 -29.35 10.93
N GLN A 501 2.49 -29.32 10.01
CA GLN A 501 1.90 -30.52 9.40
C GLN A 501 2.62 -30.91 8.12
N SER A 502 2.53 -32.19 7.74
CA SER A 502 3.07 -32.68 6.45
C SER A 502 2.03 -32.60 5.34
N LEU A 503 2.49 -32.32 4.13
CA LEU A 503 1.71 -32.45 2.89
C LEU A 503 1.84 -33.88 2.36
N ASN A 504 0.73 -34.48 1.94
CA ASN A 504 0.70 -35.87 1.49
C ASN A 504 -0.02 -36.00 0.14
N PHE A 505 0.75 -36.31 -0.89
CA PHE A 505 0.33 -36.47 -2.27
C PHE A 505 0.27 -37.96 -2.63
N ALA A 506 -0.72 -38.65 -2.07
CA ALA A 506 -0.95 -40.07 -2.34
C ALA A 506 -1.65 -40.28 -3.68
N SER A 507 -1.32 -41.37 -4.37
CA SER A 507 -1.92 -41.74 -5.67
C SER A 507 -1.73 -40.67 -6.75
N THR A 508 -0.60 -39.96 -6.71
CA THR A 508 -0.19 -39.07 -7.79
C THR A 508 0.26 -39.93 -8.98
N SER A 509 -0.11 -39.55 -10.20
CA SER A 509 0.32 -40.28 -11.41
C SER A 509 1.12 -39.37 -12.33
N ALA A 510 2.03 -39.96 -13.09
CA ALA A 510 2.90 -39.21 -14.00
C ALA A 510 3.14 -39.98 -15.30
N ILE A 511 3.31 -39.27 -16.41
CA ILE A 511 3.70 -39.86 -17.69
C ILE A 511 5.14 -39.43 -17.97
N ILE A 512 6.04 -40.40 -18.01
CA ILE A 512 7.48 -40.20 -18.19
C ILE A 512 7.89 -40.68 -19.57
N ASP A 513 8.69 -39.86 -20.26
CA ASP A 513 9.32 -40.23 -21.53
C ASP A 513 10.66 -40.91 -21.26
N THR A 514 10.78 -42.18 -21.58
CA THR A 514 11.98 -43.00 -21.36
C THR A 514 12.73 -43.28 -22.67
N ARG A 515 12.46 -42.57 -23.77
CA ARG A 515 13.16 -42.76 -25.05
C ARG A 515 14.66 -42.49 -25.00
N THR A 516 15.08 -41.62 -24.09
CA THR A 516 16.49 -41.27 -23.87
C THR A 516 17.07 -41.92 -22.62
N LEU A 517 16.29 -42.76 -21.93
CA LEU A 517 16.74 -43.49 -20.76
C LEU A 517 17.57 -44.70 -21.23
N SER A 518 18.67 -44.97 -20.55
CA SER A 518 19.39 -46.25 -20.63
C SER A 518 19.29 -46.90 -19.25
N CYS A 519 18.78 -48.12 -19.19
CA CYS A 519 18.68 -48.84 -17.92
C CYS A 519 20.06 -49.30 -17.38
N SER A 520 21.15 -49.09 -18.13
CA SER A 520 22.52 -49.40 -17.71
C SER A 520 23.01 -48.56 -16.51
N SER A 521 22.34 -47.43 -16.18
CA SER A 521 22.82 -46.46 -15.19
C SER A 521 21.94 -46.27 -13.94
N ASP A 522 21.06 -47.22 -13.60
CA ASP A 522 20.16 -47.16 -12.42
C ASP A 522 19.54 -45.77 -12.15
N PRO A 523 18.42 -45.41 -12.80
CA PRO A 523 17.83 -44.08 -12.65
C PRO A 523 17.25 -43.83 -11.26
N TYR A 524 17.18 -42.55 -10.90
CA TYR A 524 16.41 -42.07 -9.76
C TYR A 524 15.14 -41.37 -10.26
N ILE A 525 14.03 -41.59 -9.57
CA ILE A 525 12.81 -40.82 -9.76
C ILE A 525 12.70 -39.77 -8.65
N CYS A 526 12.44 -38.53 -9.05
CA CYS A 526 12.36 -37.39 -8.16
C CYS A 526 11.02 -36.69 -8.30
N ALA A 527 10.57 -36.05 -7.23
CA ALA A 527 9.43 -35.16 -7.22
C ALA A 527 9.81 -33.82 -6.56
N THR A 528 9.41 -32.71 -7.19
CA THR A 528 9.58 -31.35 -6.65
C THR A 528 8.22 -30.76 -6.30
N LEU A 529 8.11 -30.20 -5.09
CA LEU A 529 6.94 -29.44 -4.66
C LEU A 529 6.98 -28.03 -5.23
N GLY A 530 5.85 -27.59 -5.80
CA GLY A 530 5.64 -26.21 -6.21
C GLY A 530 4.31 -25.67 -5.70
N ALA A 531 4.22 -24.34 -5.59
CA ALA A 531 2.95 -23.65 -5.45
C ALA A 531 2.25 -23.55 -6.81
N HIS A 532 0.92 -23.70 -6.83
CA HIS A 532 0.17 -23.55 -8.07
C HIS A 532 0.28 -22.11 -8.61
N PRO A 533 0.41 -21.88 -9.94
CA PRO A 533 0.64 -20.55 -10.50
C PRO A 533 -0.44 -19.50 -10.21
N SER A 534 -1.66 -19.93 -9.88
CA SER A 534 -2.77 -19.03 -9.51
C SER A 534 -2.81 -18.71 -8.01
N ARG A 535 -1.85 -19.22 -7.23
CA ARG A 535 -1.73 -19.02 -5.80
C ARG A 535 -0.42 -18.32 -5.51
N VAL A 536 -0.43 -17.51 -4.47
CA VAL A 536 0.66 -16.61 -4.17
C VAL A 536 0.95 -16.68 -2.67
N PHE A 537 1.92 -17.53 -2.36
CA PHE A 537 2.59 -17.63 -1.08
C PHE A 537 4.03 -18.00 -1.38
N SER A 538 4.96 -17.56 -0.53
CA SER A 538 6.34 -17.98 -0.65
C SER A 538 6.50 -19.42 -0.14
N LEU A 539 7.16 -20.26 -0.94
CA LEU A 539 7.43 -21.66 -0.65
C LEU A 539 8.94 -21.86 -0.76
N ASN A 540 9.59 -22.20 0.34
CA ASN A 540 11.04 -22.40 0.37
C ASN A 540 11.40 -23.66 1.15
N GLY A 541 12.51 -24.27 0.75
CA GLY A 541 13.16 -25.26 1.61
C GLY A 541 13.88 -24.58 2.77
N TYR A 542 13.82 -25.17 3.98
CA TYR A 542 14.33 -24.57 5.21
C TYR A 542 15.11 -25.56 6.07
N ILE A 543 16.29 -25.16 6.54
CA ILE A 543 17.18 -25.94 7.41
C ILE A 543 17.10 -25.37 8.85
N PRO A 544 16.35 -26.00 9.77
CA PRO A 544 16.15 -25.46 11.12
C PRO A 544 17.43 -25.28 11.93
N GLU A 545 18.44 -26.14 11.73
CA GLU A 545 19.68 -26.15 12.51
C GLU A 545 20.57 -24.93 12.22
N THR A 546 20.46 -24.39 11.01
CA THR A 546 21.28 -23.26 10.54
C THR A 546 20.47 -21.99 10.32
N ASN A 547 19.15 -22.07 10.38
CA ASN A 547 18.22 -20.99 10.03
C ASN A 547 18.50 -20.42 8.63
N THR A 548 18.71 -21.32 7.65
CA THR A 548 18.96 -20.97 6.24
C THR A 548 17.93 -21.61 5.30
N PHE A 549 17.82 -21.06 4.10
CA PHE A 549 16.94 -21.56 3.05
C PHE A 549 17.74 -22.34 2.00
N ASP A 550 17.21 -23.49 1.59
CA ASP A 550 17.79 -24.39 0.60
C ASP A 550 16.67 -25.13 -0.15
N ASP A 551 16.38 -24.70 -1.38
CA ASP A 551 15.28 -25.22 -2.18
C ASP A 551 15.51 -26.66 -2.67
N ASP A 552 16.71 -27.22 -2.50
CA ASP A 552 16.94 -28.65 -2.72
C ASP A 552 16.04 -29.51 -1.81
N LEU A 553 15.62 -28.97 -0.65
CA LEU A 553 14.67 -29.63 0.26
C LEU A 553 13.24 -29.73 -0.29
N LEU A 554 12.91 -28.97 -1.35
CA LEU A 554 11.64 -29.11 -2.07
C LEU A 554 11.67 -30.29 -3.05
N THR A 555 12.81 -30.95 -3.22
CA THR A 555 13.00 -32.09 -4.10
C THR A 555 13.29 -33.36 -3.31
N VAL A 556 12.56 -34.42 -3.61
CA VAL A 556 12.76 -35.73 -2.99
C VAL A 556 12.94 -36.80 -4.05
N CYS A 557 13.92 -37.68 -3.86
CA CYS A 557 14.28 -38.70 -4.84
C CYS A 557 14.34 -40.09 -4.21
N THR A 558 14.01 -41.11 -5.01
CA THR A 558 14.24 -42.52 -4.67
C THR A 558 14.74 -43.27 -5.90
N ARG A 559 15.40 -44.41 -5.69
CA ARG A 559 15.81 -45.28 -6.78
C ARG A 559 14.57 -45.96 -7.37
N ILE A 560 14.51 -46.09 -8.69
CA ILE A 560 13.46 -46.83 -9.38
C ILE A 560 14.10 -47.92 -10.24
N ASN A 561 13.43 -49.07 -10.36
CA ASN A 561 13.88 -50.14 -11.25
C ASN A 561 13.71 -49.70 -12.70
N CYS A 562 14.56 -50.23 -13.58
CA CYS A 562 14.55 -49.94 -15.01
C CYS A 562 14.83 -51.23 -15.78
N ASP A 563 13.87 -51.64 -16.61
CA ASP A 563 13.96 -52.82 -17.46
C ASP A 563 14.23 -52.40 -18.90
N GLY A 564 15.39 -52.83 -19.40
CA GLY A 564 15.75 -52.77 -20.82
C GLY A 564 15.09 -53.91 -21.61
N VAL A 565 15.72 -54.34 -22.70
CA VAL A 565 15.25 -55.49 -23.48
C VAL A 565 15.41 -56.77 -22.68
N VAL A 566 14.31 -57.47 -22.40
CA VAL A 566 14.31 -58.73 -21.66
C VAL A 566 13.97 -59.89 -22.60
N ILE A 567 14.84 -60.89 -22.67
CA ILE A 567 14.61 -62.14 -23.42
C ILE A 567 14.04 -63.18 -22.45
N GLU A 568 12.77 -63.56 -22.61
CA GLU A 568 12.11 -64.57 -21.77
C GLU A 568 12.35 -65.99 -22.25
N GLN A 569 12.38 -66.17 -23.58
CA GLN A 569 12.57 -67.48 -24.19
C GLN A 569 13.46 -67.37 -25.41
N ASN A 570 14.25 -68.41 -25.62
CA ASN A 570 15.12 -68.56 -26.76
C ASN A 570 15.05 -70.01 -27.25
N VAL A 571 14.81 -70.19 -28.55
CA VAL A 571 14.66 -71.50 -29.19
C VAL A 571 15.71 -71.64 -30.28
N ILE A 572 16.43 -72.76 -30.29
CA ILE A 572 17.42 -73.10 -31.32
C ILE A 572 17.02 -74.37 -32.04
N THR A 573 17.12 -74.34 -33.37
CA THR A 573 16.95 -75.53 -34.21
C THR A 573 18.12 -75.66 -35.18
N ILE A 574 18.86 -76.78 -35.16
CA ILE A 574 19.85 -77.06 -36.20
C ILE A 574 19.11 -77.63 -37.41
N ILE A 575 19.21 -76.95 -38.56
CA ILE A 575 18.46 -77.32 -39.76
C ILE A 575 19.31 -78.24 -40.64
N GLU A 576 20.56 -77.85 -40.94
CA GLU A 576 21.42 -78.61 -41.84
C GLU A 576 22.92 -78.47 -41.54
N PRO A 577 23.70 -79.56 -41.60
CA PRO A 577 23.23 -80.93 -41.73
C PRO A 577 22.50 -81.36 -40.46
N ALA A 578 21.40 -82.10 -40.59
CA ALA A 578 20.65 -82.70 -39.47
C ALA A 578 21.42 -83.88 -38.80
N GLY A 579 22.76 -83.80 -38.76
CA GLY A 579 23.66 -84.91 -38.50
C GLY A 579 24.70 -84.66 -37.41
N SER A 580 25.64 -85.59 -37.31
CA SER A 580 26.72 -85.56 -36.32
C SER A 580 27.69 -84.41 -36.59
N ILE A 581 28.06 -83.71 -35.52
CA ILE A 581 29.27 -82.89 -35.47
C ILE A 581 30.47 -83.84 -35.37
N PHE A 582 31.62 -83.50 -35.95
CA PHE A 582 32.83 -84.32 -35.97
C PHE A 582 33.96 -83.63 -35.21
N ALA A 583 34.57 -84.36 -34.28
CA ALA A 583 35.78 -83.88 -33.60
C ALA A 583 36.98 -83.87 -34.57
N ARG A 584 37.96 -82.99 -34.30
CA ARG A 584 39.18 -82.79 -35.10
C ARG A 584 38.96 -82.26 -36.52
N GLU A 585 37.77 -81.73 -36.80
CA GLU A 585 37.39 -81.18 -38.10
C GLU A 585 36.63 -79.86 -37.92
N ASP A 586 36.54 -79.08 -39.00
CA ASP A 586 35.67 -77.91 -39.06
C ASP A 586 34.24 -78.34 -39.38
N ASN A 587 33.30 -77.89 -38.55
CA ASN A 587 31.90 -78.27 -38.68
C ASN A 587 31.10 -77.08 -39.17
N ASN A 588 30.68 -77.15 -40.43
CA ASN A 588 29.75 -76.18 -41.01
C ASN A 588 28.32 -76.65 -40.79
N PHE A 589 27.51 -75.83 -40.13
CA PHE A 589 26.08 -76.09 -39.97
C PHE A 589 25.27 -74.78 -40.00
N CYS A 590 24.00 -74.93 -40.33
CA CYS A 590 22.99 -73.89 -40.34
C CYS A 590 22.01 -74.12 -39.19
N LEU A 591 21.67 -73.05 -38.50
CA LEU A 591 20.73 -73.06 -37.38
C LEU A 591 19.74 -71.91 -37.48
N ASP A 592 18.55 -72.10 -36.91
CA ASP A 592 17.58 -71.04 -36.66
C ASP A 592 17.62 -70.68 -35.18
N VAL A 593 17.56 -69.38 -34.88
CA VAL A 593 17.35 -68.86 -33.51
C VAL A 593 16.07 -68.04 -33.48
N ILE A 594 15.19 -68.35 -32.54
CA ILE A 594 14.02 -67.53 -32.23
C ILE A 594 14.23 -66.96 -30.83
N LEU A 595 14.20 -65.63 -30.70
CA LEU A 595 14.23 -64.92 -29.43
C LEU A 595 12.83 -64.37 -29.16
N SER A 596 12.24 -64.68 -28.01
CA SER A 596 10.98 -64.10 -27.54
C SER A 596 11.25 -63.08 -26.44
N PHE A 597 10.77 -61.86 -26.65
CA PHE A 597 10.98 -60.75 -25.73
C PHE A 597 9.81 -60.61 -24.76
N ALA A 598 10.11 -60.26 -23.51
CA ALA A 598 9.11 -60.04 -22.48
C ALA A 598 8.13 -58.93 -22.89
N ALA A 599 6.86 -59.05 -22.54
CA ALA A 599 5.87 -58.02 -22.83
C ALA A 599 6.05 -56.76 -21.97
N ASP A 600 6.60 -56.92 -20.77
CA ASP A 600 6.96 -55.88 -19.80
C ASP A 600 8.41 -55.37 -19.94
N GLY A 601 9.18 -55.89 -20.90
CA GLY A 601 10.52 -55.40 -21.24
C GLY A 601 10.51 -54.22 -22.23
N GLY A 602 11.68 -53.61 -22.40
CA GLY A 602 11.95 -52.57 -23.39
C GLY A 602 11.97 -53.07 -24.83
N SER A 603 11.85 -52.13 -25.76
CA SER A 603 12.04 -52.38 -27.20
C SER A 603 13.21 -51.56 -27.72
N VAL A 604 13.93 -52.10 -28.71
CA VAL A 604 14.99 -51.39 -29.43
C VAL A 604 14.85 -51.63 -30.93
N VAL A 605 14.96 -50.55 -31.70
CA VAL A 605 14.90 -50.54 -33.15
C VAL A 605 16.25 -50.06 -33.67
N GLY A 606 16.84 -50.78 -34.62
CA GLY A 606 18.17 -50.43 -35.11
C GLY A 606 18.84 -51.49 -35.94
N THR A 607 20.13 -51.26 -36.19
CA THR A 607 21.01 -52.21 -36.87
C THR A 607 22.12 -52.66 -35.93
N ASP A 608 22.61 -53.88 -36.13
CA ASP A 608 23.70 -54.49 -35.36
C ASP A 608 23.39 -54.59 -33.85
N LEU A 609 22.15 -54.96 -33.52
CA LEU A 609 21.69 -55.10 -32.13
C LEU A 609 22.17 -56.41 -31.46
N PHE A 610 22.39 -57.46 -32.25
CA PHE A 610 22.68 -58.80 -31.77
C PHE A 610 23.98 -59.34 -32.36
N GLU A 611 24.79 -59.97 -31.52
CA GLU A 611 25.91 -60.81 -31.91
C GLU A 611 25.66 -62.24 -31.42
N PHE A 612 25.90 -63.22 -32.30
CA PHE A 612 25.75 -64.62 -31.94
C PHE A 612 27.10 -65.35 -31.98
N GLU A 613 27.33 -66.22 -31.01
CA GLU A 613 28.47 -67.13 -30.99
C GLU A 613 27.98 -68.57 -30.85
N ALA A 614 28.44 -69.49 -31.69
CA ALA A 614 28.25 -70.92 -31.48
C ALA A 614 29.46 -71.54 -30.78
N TYR A 615 29.24 -72.50 -29.89
CA TYR A 615 30.31 -73.21 -29.18
C TYR A 615 29.88 -74.56 -28.61
N MET A 616 30.84 -75.36 -28.18
CA MET A 616 30.59 -76.64 -27.50
C MET A 616 30.59 -76.47 -25.99
N SER A 617 29.65 -77.14 -25.32
CA SER A 617 29.70 -77.35 -23.86
C SER A 617 29.45 -78.83 -23.52
N GLN A 618 29.97 -79.26 -22.37
CA GLN A 618 29.60 -80.53 -21.75
C GLN A 618 28.34 -80.40 -20.90
N ASN A 619 27.95 -79.18 -20.54
CA ASN A 619 26.80 -78.90 -19.71
C ASN A 619 25.61 -78.54 -20.60
N ALA A 620 24.45 -79.10 -20.23
CA ALA A 620 23.19 -78.83 -20.89
C ALA A 620 22.68 -77.39 -20.65
N ASP A 621 23.33 -76.59 -19.80
CA ASP A 621 23.07 -75.16 -19.57
C ASP A 621 24.08 -74.26 -20.32
N GLY A 622 24.96 -74.85 -21.12
CA GLY A 622 25.97 -74.14 -21.91
C GLY A 622 27.06 -73.47 -21.08
N VAL A 623 27.06 -73.66 -19.75
CA VAL A 623 28.09 -73.13 -18.86
C VAL A 623 29.41 -73.88 -19.12
N LEU A 624 30.54 -73.19 -18.96
CA LEU A 624 31.89 -73.69 -19.28
C LEU A 624 32.06 -74.08 -20.76
N PRO A 625 32.13 -73.10 -21.68
CA PRO A 625 32.44 -73.37 -23.08
C PRO A 625 33.78 -74.09 -23.21
N VAL A 626 33.87 -75.03 -24.15
CA VAL A 626 35.15 -75.61 -24.52
C VAL A 626 35.95 -74.53 -25.25
N THR A 627 37.06 -74.10 -24.66
CA THR A 627 37.77 -72.85 -25.01
C THR A 627 38.11 -72.71 -26.49
N ASP A 628 38.45 -73.80 -27.16
CA ASP A 628 38.85 -73.80 -28.59
C ASP A 628 37.69 -74.05 -29.55
N SER A 629 36.45 -73.94 -29.08
CA SER A 629 35.24 -74.20 -29.88
C SER A 629 34.35 -72.98 -30.06
N VAL A 630 34.77 -71.77 -29.69
CA VAL A 630 33.92 -70.58 -29.83
C VAL A 630 34.09 -70.00 -31.23
N THR A 631 32.98 -69.88 -31.98
CA THR A 631 32.94 -69.18 -33.27
C THR A 631 31.88 -68.10 -33.26
N ALA A 632 32.22 -66.92 -33.77
CA ALA A 632 31.21 -65.91 -34.10
C ALA A 632 30.37 -66.37 -35.30
N ILE A 633 29.09 -65.99 -35.31
CA ILE A 633 28.16 -66.21 -36.41
C ILE A 633 27.93 -64.86 -37.08
N SER A 634 28.27 -64.76 -38.36
CA SER A 634 28.00 -63.53 -39.13
C SER A 634 26.53 -63.45 -39.53
N LEU A 635 25.92 -62.30 -39.24
CA LEU A 635 24.54 -61.98 -39.66
C LEU A 635 24.53 -61.42 -41.09
N ARG A 636 23.46 -61.74 -41.84
CA ARG A 636 23.18 -61.11 -43.14
C ARG A 636 22.59 -59.72 -42.93
N ALA A 637 22.61 -58.87 -43.97
CA ALA A 637 22.14 -57.47 -43.88
C ALA A 637 20.66 -57.34 -43.45
N ASP A 638 19.81 -58.30 -43.81
CA ASP A 638 18.43 -58.39 -43.37
C ASP A 638 18.30 -58.82 -41.90
N GLN A 639 19.27 -59.58 -41.38
CA GLN A 639 19.31 -60.06 -40.01
C GLN A 639 19.93 -59.06 -39.04
N THR A 640 20.90 -58.27 -39.50
CA THR A 640 21.47 -57.16 -38.72
C THR A 640 20.45 -56.07 -38.44
N ALA A 641 19.37 -55.96 -39.23
CA ALA A 641 18.31 -54.96 -39.09
C ALA A 641 17.05 -55.48 -38.37
N ILE A 642 17.16 -56.62 -37.67
CA ILE A 642 16.05 -57.17 -36.89
C ILE A 642 15.93 -56.41 -35.57
N ASP A 643 14.77 -55.82 -35.33
CA ASP A 643 14.44 -55.11 -34.10
C ASP A 643 14.13 -56.07 -32.94
N ALA A 644 14.36 -55.62 -31.71
CA ALA A 644 13.88 -56.28 -30.50
C ALA A 644 12.60 -55.57 -30.05
N ILE A 645 11.43 -56.18 -30.31
CA ILE A 645 10.13 -55.60 -29.94
C ILE A 645 9.53 -56.40 -28.80
N ASN A 646 9.18 -55.72 -27.71
CA ASN A 646 8.60 -56.32 -26.51
C ASN A 646 7.32 -57.12 -26.83
N GLY A 647 7.16 -58.29 -26.20
CA GLY A 647 6.04 -59.21 -26.45
C GLY A 647 6.03 -59.86 -27.83
N GLN A 648 7.01 -59.59 -28.69
CA GLN A 648 7.17 -60.23 -30.00
C GLN A 648 8.36 -61.21 -29.99
N SER A 649 8.48 -61.98 -31.08
CA SER A 649 9.63 -62.85 -31.32
C SER A 649 10.43 -62.38 -32.53
N ALA A 650 11.75 -62.29 -32.38
CA ALA A 650 12.70 -62.12 -33.48
C ALA A 650 13.16 -63.49 -33.99
N THR A 651 13.18 -63.68 -35.31
CA THR A 651 13.62 -64.93 -35.94
C THR A 651 14.86 -64.68 -36.79
N PHE A 652 15.93 -65.42 -36.49
CA PHE A 652 17.18 -65.43 -37.25
C PHE A 652 17.29 -66.77 -37.96
N ASP A 653 17.05 -66.77 -39.26
CA ASP A 653 16.96 -67.96 -40.08
C ASP A 653 18.30 -68.33 -40.77
N THR A 654 18.58 -69.62 -40.95
CA THR A 654 19.74 -70.09 -41.73
C THR A 654 21.08 -69.44 -41.31
N LEU A 655 21.29 -69.25 -40.01
CA LEU A 655 22.54 -68.73 -39.46
C LEU A 655 23.66 -69.75 -39.69
N LYS A 656 24.74 -69.31 -40.36
CA LYS A 656 25.86 -70.19 -40.72
C LYS A 656 26.94 -70.14 -39.65
N ALA A 657 27.16 -71.27 -38.98
CA ALA A 657 28.23 -71.44 -38.01
C ALA A 657 29.33 -72.35 -38.60
N ASN A 658 30.59 -71.97 -38.39
CA ASN A 658 31.76 -72.81 -38.66
C ASN A 658 32.47 -73.12 -37.34
N LEU A 659 32.18 -74.28 -36.78
CA LEU A 659 32.73 -74.70 -35.51
C LEU A 659 34.02 -75.50 -35.73
N SER A 660 35.17 -74.85 -35.58
CA SER A 660 36.48 -75.51 -35.66
C SER A 660 36.75 -76.37 -34.43
N LEU A 661 36.82 -77.68 -34.61
CA LEU A 661 37.07 -78.65 -33.54
C LEU A 661 38.44 -79.35 -33.67
N GLY A 662 39.40 -78.74 -34.38
CA GLY A 662 40.70 -79.35 -34.74
C GLY A 662 41.51 -79.97 -33.59
N LEU A 663 41.39 -79.40 -32.38
CA LEU A 663 42.06 -79.90 -31.16
C LEU A 663 41.11 -80.59 -30.17
N PHE A 664 39.82 -80.61 -30.48
CA PHE A 664 38.80 -81.18 -29.62
C PHE A 664 38.82 -82.71 -29.71
N ASN A 665 38.83 -83.37 -28.56
CA ASN A 665 38.54 -84.79 -28.46
C ASN A 665 37.17 -84.95 -27.81
N CYS A 666 36.30 -85.78 -28.39
CA CYS A 666 35.01 -86.06 -27.77
C CYS A 666 35.22 -86.60 -26.35
N PRO A 667 34.73 -85.92 -25.30
CA PRO A 667 34.74 -86.46 -23.96
C PRO A 667 33.84 -87.70 -23.90
N SER A 668 34.06 -88.57 -22.90
CA SER A 668 33.13 -89.68 -22.62
C SER A 668 31.81 -89.13 -22.09
N GLY A 669 30.85 -88.85 -22.96
CA GLY A 669 29.55 -88.27 -22.59
C GLY A 669 28.79 -87.65 -23.75
N VAL A 670 27.71 -86.93 -23.43
CA VAL A 670 26.93 -86.13 -24.39
C VAL A 670 27.53 -84.73 -24.47
N GLY A 671 27.82 -84.26 -25.68
CA GLY A 671 28.20 -82.86 -25.95
C GLY A 671 27.01 -82.06 -26.48
N TYR A 672 27.00 -80.76 -26.17
CA TYR A 672 25.95 -79.82 -26.55
C TYR A 672 26.54 -78.75 -27.45
N VAL A 673 25.84 -78.43 -28.54
CA VAL A 673 26.11 -77.21 -29.32
C VAL A 673 25.28 -76.11 -28.69
N CYS A 674 25.94 -75.05 -28.27
CA CYS A 674 25.34 -73.92 -27.60
C CYS A 674 25.50 -72.69 -28.49
N VAL A 675 24.50 -71.82 -28.53
CA VAL A 675 24.66 -70.48 -29.10
C VAL A 675 24.66 -69.49 -27.94
N ARG A 676 25.33 -68.36 -28.03
CA ARG A 676 25.26 -67.28 -27.05
C ARG A 676 24.88 -66.03 -27.81
N VAL A 677 23.86 -65.33 -27.32
CA VAL A 677 23.54 -64.01 -27.83
C VAL A 677 24.22 -62.97 -26.95
N ARG A 678 24.77 -61.95 -27.60
CA ARG A 678 25.36 -60.79 -26.95
C ARG A 678 24.79 -59.53 -27.57
N GLU A 679 24.70 -58.50 -26.76
CA GLU A 679 24.60 -57.14 -27.28
C GLU A 679 25.97 -56.74 -27.84
N VAL A 680 25.97 -55.97 -28.94
CA VAL A 680 27.21 -55.43 -29.54
C VAL A 680 27.96 -54.48 -28.57
N LEU A 681 27.35 -54.10 -27.44
CA LEU A 681 27.99 -53.48 -26.28
C LEU A 681 27.56 -54.15 -24.94
N THR A 682 28.19 -55.28 -24.61
CA THR A 682 28.30 -55.87 -23.26
C THR A 682 27.03 -56.35 -22.53
N ALA A 683 26.46 -57.47 -22.98
CA ALA A 683 25.78 -58.43 -22.10
C ALA A 683 25.90 -59.84 -22.70
N THR A 684 26.07 -60.88 -21.88
CA THR A 684 26.27 -62.28 -22.33
C THR A 684 25.15 -63.19 -21.85
N GLN A 685 24.39 -63.81 -22.77
CA GLN A 685 23.41 -64.85 -22.44
C GLN A 685 23.60 -66.11 -23.29
N VAL A 686 23.64 -67.29 -22.65
CA VAL A 686 24.01 -68.60 -23.21
C VAL A 686 22.78 -69.46 -23.53
N ILE A 687 22.79 -70.21 -24.64
CA ILE A 687 21.67 -70.98 -25.24
C ILE A 687 22.10 -72.42 -25.63
N LEU A 688 21.15 -73.35 -25.82
CA LEU A 688 21.33 -74.82 -25.79
C LEU A 688 20.83 -75.57 -27.05
N TYR A 689 21.53 -76.65 -27.43
CA TYR A 689 21.06 -77.70 -28.35
C TYR A 689 21.75 -79.05 -28.07
N GLN A 690 20.98 -80.15 -27.98
CA GLN A 690 21.49 -81.51 -27.76
C GLN A 690 21.81 -82.22 -29.08
N VAL A 691 23.07 -82.67 -29.25
CA VAL A 691 23.46 -83.55 -30.36
C VAL A 691 23.81 -84.94 -29.82
N LYS A 692 23.18 -85.99 -30.35
CA LYS A 692 23.57 -87.39 -30.09
C LYS A 692 24.67 -87.80 -31.08
N TRP A 693 25.73 -88.40 -30.55
CA TRP A 693 26.92 -88.80 -31.30
C TRP A 693 26.90 -90.31 -31.57
N SER A 694 27.40 -90.74 -32.74
CA SER A 694 27.78 -92.12 -33.01
C SER A 694 29.23 -92.18 -33.49
N ALA A 695 30.10 -92.85 -32.74
CA ALA A 695 31.50 -93.02 -33.12
C ALA A 695 31.63 -94.05 -34.25
N VAL A 696 31.99 -93.62 -35.46
CA VAL A 696 32.53 -94.52 -36.48
C VAL A 696 34.03 -94.28 -36.54
N ARG A 697 34.82 -95.24 -36.04
CA ARG A 697 36.28 -95.24 -36.24
C ARG A 697 36.52 -95.40 -37.75
N ARG A 698 37.24 -94.46 -38.36
CA ARG A 698 37.99 -94.76 -39.59
C ARG A 698 39.35 -95.30 -39.21
#